data_AF-A0A8C0E8L5-F1
#
_entry.id   AF-A0A8C0E8L5-F1
#
_cell.length_a   1.000
_cell.length_b   1.000
_cell.length_c   1.000
_cell.angle_alpha   90.00
_cell.angle_beta   90.00
_cell.angle_gamma   90.00
#
_symmetry.space_group_name_H-M   'P 1'
#
loop_
_entity.id
_entity.type
_entity.pdbx_description
1 polymer ?
#
loop_
_entity_poly.entity_id
_entity_poly.type
_entity_poly.pdbx_seq_one_letter_code
_entity_poly.pdbx_strand_id
1 'polypeptide(L)'
;MSSPVSTPSRRGSRRAAPAQPPAPLDLDVSSPLTYGTPSSRVEGTPRSGVRGTPVRQRPDLGSARKGLQVDLHSDGPAAEDIVASEQSLGQKLVIWGTDVNVATCKENFQRFLQRFIDPLAREEESVGTDVTEPLYMQRLGEINVIGEPFLNVNCEHIRSFDTNLYRQLICYPQEVIPTFDMAVNEIFFDRYPDSILEHQIQVRPFNALKTKNMRNLNPEDIDQLIAISGMVIRTSQLIPEMQEAFFQCQVCAHTARVEIDRGRIAEPCVCERCHTSHSMALIHNRSVFSDKQMIKLQESPEDMPAGQTPHTVVLAAHNDLVDKVQPGDRVHVTGIYRAVPIRVNPRVSNVKSVYKTHIDVIHYRKTDSKRLHGLDEEAEQKLFSEKRVELLKELSRKPDIYERLASALAPSIYEHEDIKKGILLQLFGGTRKDFSHTGRGKFRAEINILLCGDPGTSKSQLLQYVYNLVPRGQYTSGKGSSAVGLTAYVMKDPETRQLVLQTGALVLSDNGICCIDEFDKMNESTRSVLHEVMEQQTLSIAKAGIICQLNARTSILAAANPVESQWNPKKTTIENIQLPHTLLSRFDLIFLMLDPQDEAYDRRLAHHLVSLYYQSEEQAQEEVLDMAVLKDYIAYAHGAVLPRLSQDASQALIEAYVDMRKVGSSRGMVSAYPRQLESLTRLAEAHAKVRFSNKVEAIDVEEAKRLHREALKQSATDPRTGIVDISILTTGMSATSRKRKEELAEALKKLILSKGKTPALKYQQLFEDIRGQSDIAITKDMFEEALRALADDDFLTVTGKTVRLL
;
A
#
# COMPACT_ATOMS: atom_id res chain seq x y z
N MET A 1 67.00 26.97 20.38
CA MET A 1 66.29 25.79 19.87
C MET A 1 65.11 26.29 19.03
N SER A 2 65.26 26.92 17.85
CA SER A 2 65.94 26.53 16.58
C SER A 2 65.53 25.12 16.14
N SER A 3 64.98 24.83 14.96
CA SER A 3 64.73 25.57 13.70
C SER A 3 64.02 24.57 12.74
N PRO A 4 63.33 25.03 11.66
CA PRO A 4 62.75 24.16 10.63
C PRO A 4 63.75 23.86 9.50
N VAL A 5 63.54 22.77 8.74
CA VAL A 5 64.39 22.42 7.57
C VAL A 5 63.55 22.06 6.34
N SER A 6 64.11 22.52 5.23
CA SER A 6 63.71 22.68 3.83
C SER A 6 63.69 21.43 2.93
N THR A 7 63.09 21.64 1.75
CA THR A 7 63.21 20.93 0.45
C THR A 7 64.56 20.27 0.13
N PRO A 8 64.61 19.32 -0.84
CA PRO A 8 65.15 19.72 -2.15
C PRO A 8 64.55 19.01 -3.40
N SER A 9 64.88 19.58 -4.56
CA SER A 9 64.75 19.00 -5.90
C SER A 9 66.13 18.88 -6.58
N ARG A 10 66.19 18.01 -7.61
CA ARG A 10 67.15 17.88 -8.74
C ARG A 10 68.37 16.94 -8.66
N ARG A 11 68.29 15.96 -9.60
CA ARG A 11 69.28 15.48 -10.61
C ARG A 11 70.54 14.72 -10.18
N GLY A 12 70.58 13.45 -10.60
CA GLY A 12 71.51 12.99 -11.64
C GLY A 12 72.52 11.90 -11.26
N SER A 13 72.34 10.67 -11.78
CA SER A 13 73.44 9.79 -12.22
C SER A 13 72.94 8.66 -13.14
N ARG A 14 73.86 8.13 -13.95
CA ARG A 14 73.68 7.44 -15.24
C ARG A 14 73.72 5.90 -15.15
N ARG A 15 73.30 5.27 -16.28
CA ARG A 15 73.53 3.90 -16.81
C ARG A 15 72.48 2.86 -16.36
N ALA A 16 71.96 1.93 -17.18
CA ALA A 16 72.42 1.33 -18.44
C ALA A 16 71.22 0.85 -19.31
N ALA A 17 71.42 0.75 -20.63
CA ALA A 17 70.50 0.12 -21.58
C ALA A 17 70.69 -1.41 -21.65
N PRO A 18 69.65 -2.15 -22.09
CA PRO A 18 69.85 -3.17 -23.13
C PRO A 18 68.74 -3.08 -24.21
N ALA A 19 69.10 -2.95 -25.49
CA ALA A 19 69.37 -4.01 -26.48
C ALA A 19 68.08 -4.53 -27.15
N GLN A 20 67.81 -4.02 -28.36
CA GLN A 20 66.99 -4.69 -29.38
C GLN A 20 67.74 -5.91 -29.94
N PRO A 21 67.05 -6.98 -30.35
CA PRO A 21 67.06 -7.33 -31.79
C PRO A 21 65.76 -8.07 -32.22
N PRO A 22 65.70 -8.68 -33.43
CA PRO A 22 65.53 -8.06 -34.74
C PRO A 22 64.21 -8.49 -35.42
N ALA A 23 63.87 -7.86 -36.54
CA ALA A 23 62.83 -8.34 -37.45
C ALA A 23 63.24 -9.69 -38.11
N PRO A 24 62.25 -10.52 -38.49
CA PRO A 24 62.38 -11.26 -39.73
C PRO A 24 61.15 -11.11 -40.64
N LEU A 25 61.47 -11.22 -41.93
CA LEU A 25 60.60 -11.33 -43.10
C LEU A 25 59.93 -12.71 -43.19
N ASP A 26 58.76 -12.68 -43.84
CA ASP A 26 58.15 -13.65 -44.77
C ASP A 26 57.77 -15.09 -44.37
N LEU A 27 56.53 -15.40 -44.81
CA LEU A 27 55.91 -16.70 -45.14
C LEU A 27 55.30 -17.53 -44.00
N ASP A 28 53.96 -17.47 -43.88
CA ASP A 28 53.06 -18.57 -44.29
C ASP A 28 51.58 -18.12 -44.19
N VAL A 29 50.89 -17.89 -45.31
CA VAL A 29 49.95 -18.80 -45.99
C VAL A 29 48.70 -19.14 -45.16
N SER A 30 47.60 -18.39 -45.41
CA SER A 30 46.27 -18.94 -45.77
C SER A 30 45.18 -17.85 -45.72
N SER A 31 45.16 -17.01 -46.74
CA SER A 31 43.92 -16.42 -47.24
C SER A 31 44.07 -16.17 -48.74
N PRO A 32 43.24 -16.81 -49.58
CA PRO A 32 42.89 -16.26 -50.88
C PRO A 32 41.40 -15.90 -50.85
N LEU A 33 41.09 -14.61 -50.90
CA LEU A 33 40.87 -13.85 -52.14
C LEU A 33 39.55 -14.24 -52.84
N THR A 34 38.59 -13.33 -52.67
CA THR A 34 37.70 -12.79 -53.71
C THR A 34 38.05 -13.15 -55.15
N TYR A 35 37.07 -13.67 -55.88
CA TYR A 35 36.99 -13.54 -57.34
C TYR A 35 35.52 -13.31 -57.78
N GLY A 36 35.31 -12.27 -58.56
CA GLY A 36 34.30 -12.22 -59.63
C GLY A 36 32.87 -11.79 -59.26
N THR A 37 32.54 -10.54 -59.58
CA THR A 37 31.22 -10.22 -60.17
C THR A 37 31.15 -10.84 -61.59
N PRO A 38 29.94 -11.07 -62.14
CA PRO A 38 29.37 -10.00 -62.95
C PRO A 38 27.90 -9.73 -62.65
N SER A 39 27.57 -8.45 -62.74
CA SER A 39 26.22 -7.91 -62.82
C SER A 39 25.41 -8.58 -63.92
N SER A 40 24.13 -8.86 -63.65
CA SER A 40 23.08 -8.74 -64.66
C SER A 40 21.95 -7.87 -64.11
N ARG A 41 21.74 -6.77 -64.83
CA ARG A 41 20.61 -5.85 -64.73
C ARG A 41 19.32 -6.61 -65.02
N VAL A 42 18.29 -6.41 -64.20
CA VAL A 42 16.90 -6.34 -64.66
C VAL A 42 16.20 -5.21 -63.91
N GLU A 43 15.33 -4.53 -64.64
CA GLU A 43 14.85 -3.17 -64.51
C GLU A 43 13.83 -2.92 -63.39
N GLY A 44 13.50 -1.65 -63.22
CA GLY A 44 12.60 -1.15 -62.20
C GLY A 44 11.12 -1.50 -62.39
N THR A 45 10.46 -1.54 -61.22
CA THR A 45 9.05 -1.16 -60.91
C THR A 45 7.92 -2.12 -61.30
N PRO A 46 6.72 -2.03 -60.68
CA PRO A 46 6.29 -1.24 -59.52
C PRO A 46 5.69 -2.10 -58.38
N ARG A 47 5.39 -1.41 -57.27
CA ARG A 47 4.57 -1.88 -56.13
C ARG A 47 3.33 -2.66 -56.60
N SER A 48 3.18 -3.88 -56.11
CA SER A 48 1.89 -4.57 -56.04
C SER A 48 1.74 -5.21 -54.66
N GLY A 49 0.51 -5.13 -54.13
CA GLY A 49 0.19 -5.19 -52.71
C GLY A 49 0.60 -6.47 -52.00
N VAL A 50 1.48 -6.30 -51.01
CA VAL A 50 1.56 -7.21 -49.87
C VAL A 50 0.64 -6.62 -48.79
N ARG A 51 -0.52 -7.25 -48.59
CA ARG A 51 -1.26 -7.17 -47.32
C ARG A 51 -0.37 -7.83 -46.26
N GLY A 52 0.49 -7.04 -45.66
CA GLY A 52 1.23 -7.38 -44.46
C GLY A 52 1.34 -6.11 -43.66
N THR A 53 0.73 -6.06 -42.49
CA THR A 53 0.91 -4.93 -41.57
C THR A 53 2.40 -4.76 -41.29
N PRO A 54 2.97 -3.55 -41.44
CA PRO A 54 4.37 -3.33 -41.09
C PRO A 54 4.54 -3.58 -39.59
N VAL A 55 5.50 -4.43 -39.23
CA VAL A 55 5.91 -4.69 -37.84
C VAL A 55 6.46 -3.38 -37.27
N ARG A 56 5.80 -2.81 -36.26
CA ARG A 56 6.36 -1.71 -35.48
C ARG A 56 7.03 -2.33 -34.26
N GLN A 57 8.33 -2.08 -34.08
CA GLN A 57 9.15 -2.77 -33.08
C GLN A 57 8.77 -2.31 -31.66
N ARG A 58 8.63 -3.27 -30.74
CA ARG A 58 8.41 -2.97 -29.32
C ARG A 58 9.75 -2.60 -28.68
N PRO A 59 9.93 -1.39 -28.13
CA PRO A 59 11.22 -0.97 -27.56
C PRO A 59 11.56 -1.69 -26.25
N ASP A 60 10.55 -2.25 -25.57
CA ASP A 60 10.71 -3.04 -24.33
C ASP A 60 11.51 -4.33 -24.56
N LEU A 61 11.48 -4.84 -25.79
CA LEU A 61 12.22 -6.00 -26.23
C LEU A 61 13.29 -5.52 -27.19
N GLY A 62 14.37 -4.97 -26.66
CA GLY A 62 15.57 -4.75 -27.45
C GLY A 62 15.97 -6.09 -28.09
N SER A 63 15.68 -6.26 -29.38
CA SER A 63 16.04 -7.48 -30.11
C SER A 63 16.47 -7.20 -31.54
N ALA A 64 17.39 -8.05 -31.93
CA ALA A 64 18.21 -8.07 -33.11
C ALA A 64 17.44 -8.62 -34.32
N ARG A 65 17.21 -7.81 -35.35
CA ARG A 65 17.23 -8.32 -36.74
C ARG A 65 18.62 -8.01 -37.30
N LYS A 66 19.35 -8.86 -38.02
CA LYS A 66 19.14 -10.18 -38.61
C LYS A 66 19.96 -11.24 -37.84
N GLY A 67 19.33 -12.28 -37.32
CA GLY A 67 19.98 -13.59 -37.27
C GLY A 67 19.95 -14.16 -38.68
N LEU A 68 21.05 -14.78 -39.14
CA LEU A 68 21.01 -15.56 -40.38
C LEU A 68 19.92 -16.62 -40.23
N GLN A 69 18.90 -16.63 -41.08
CA GLN A 69 18.04 -17.80 -41.18
C GLN A 69 18.85 -18.91 -41.83
N VAL A 70 18.89 -20.08 -41.22
CA VAL A 70 19.63 -21.22 -41.75
C VAL A 70 18.64 -22.33 -42.05
N ASP A 71 18.57 -22.67 -43.33
CA ASP A 71 17.80 -23.80 -43.83
C ASP A 71 18.51 -25.09 -43.41
N LEU A 72 17.85 -25.89 -42.57
CA LEU A 72 18.34 -27.22 -42.24
C LEU A 72 17.98 -28.18 -43.40
N HIS A 73 18.93 -28.44 -44.30
CA HIS A 73 18.92 -29.63 -45.14
C HIS A 73 19.53 -30.79 -44.36
N SER A 74 18.76 -31.87 -44.18
CA SER A 74 19.26 -33.12 -43.61
C SER A 74 19.78 -34.03 -44.73
N ASP A 75 21.10 -34.15 -44.85
CA ASP A 75 21.75 -35.27 -45.54
C ASP A 75 21.86 -36.46 -44.59
N GLY A 76 21.21 -37.58 -44.94
CA GLY A 76 21.29 -38.88 -44.26
C GLY A 76 20.56 -39.96 -45.07
N PRO A 77 21.08 -41.20 -45.16
CA PRO A 77 20.96 -42.03 -46.36
C PRO A 77 19.65 -42.83 -46.47
N ALA A 78 19.37 -43.20 -47.71
CA ALA A 78 18.19 -43.91 -48.19
C ALA A 78 17.90 -45.26 -47.49
N ALA A 79 16.61 -45.50 -47.23
CA ALA A 79 15.96 -46.81 -47.24
C ALA A 79 14.46 -46.63 -47.56
N GLU A 80 13.93 -47.58 -48.31
CA GLU A 80 12.75 -47.50 -49.18
C GLU A 80 11.38 -47.64 -48.47
N ASP A 81 10.37 -47.12 -49.17
CA ASP A 81 8.94 -47.46 -49.22
C ASP A 81 8.03 -47.32 -47.98
N ILE A 82 7.11 -46.34 -48.05
CA ILE A 82 5.63 -46.53 -48.03
C ILE A 82 4.95 -45.25 -48.56
N VAL A 83 4.01 -45.44 -49.49
CA VAL A 83 3.24 -44.43 -50.22
C VAL A 83 2.10 -43.83 -49.38
N ALA A 84 1.79 -42.55 -49.67
CA ALA A 84 0.53 -41.80 -49.45
C ALA A 84 0.51 -40.76 -48.32
N SER A 85 0.90 -39.52 -48.63
CA SER A 85 -0.02 -38.36 -48.74
C SER A 85 0.77 -37.07 -48.93
N GLU A 86 0.67 -36.46 -50.11
CA GLU A 86 1.20 -35.13 -50.41
C GLU A 86 0.41 -34.06 -49.64
N GLN A 87 0.99 -33.56 -48.54
CA GLN A 87 0.65 -32.26 -47.97
C GLN A 87 1.95 -31.55 -47.55
N SER A 88 2.33 -30.55 -48.35
CA SER A 88 3.15 -29.38 -47.98
C SER A 88 4.19 -29.59 -46.86
N LEU A 89 5.38 -30.08 -47.22
CA LEU A 89 6.61 -29.87 -46.46
C LEU A 89 6.99 -28.38 -46.51
N GLY A 90 6.33 -27.57 -45.69
CA GLY A 90 6.77 -26.20 -45.41
C GLY A 90 8.18 -26.25 -44.80
N GLN A 91 9.12 -25.54 -45.43
CA GLN A 91 10.47 -25.36 -44.94
C GLN A 91 10.43 -24.93 -43.46
N LYS A 92 11.03 -25.73 -42.58
CA LYS A 92 11.12 -25.42 -41.14
C LYS A 92 12.15 -24.30 -40.96
N LEU A 93 11.72 -23.06 -41.12
CA LEU A 93 12.49 -21.86 -40.84
C LEU A 93 12.62 -21.70 -39.32
N VAL A 94 13.85 -21.84 -38.83
CA VAL A 94 14.19 -21.67 -37.41
C VAL A 94 15.09 -20.44 -37.27
N ILE A 95 14.95 -19.71 -36.17
CA ILE A 95 15.82 -18.57 -35.89
C ILE A 95 17.18 -19.09 -35.41
N TRP A 96 18.27 -18.51 -35.92
CA TRP A 96 19.61 -18.94 -35.54
C TRP A 96 19.88 -18.73 -34.05
N GLY A 97 20.30 -19.81 -33.38
CA GLY A 97 20.55 -19.84 -31.95
C GLY A 97 19.35 -20.25 -31.10
N THR A 98 18.19 -20.49 -31.72
CA THR A 98 17.00 -21.02 -31.05
C THR A 98 16.45 -22.23 -31.81
N ASP A 99 15.59 -23.01 -31.16
CA ASP A 99 14.83 -24.11 -31.77
C ASP A 99 13.40 -23.68 -32.15
N VAL A 100 13.13 -22.37 -32.14
CA VAL A 100 11.80 -21.80 -32.28
C VAL A 100 11.47 -21.55 -33.75
N ASN A 101 10.38 -22.16 -34.21
CA ASN A 101 9.74 -21.82 -35.48
C ASN A 101 8.56 -20.86 -35.23
N VAL A 102 8.65 -19.67 -35.81
CA VAL A 102 7.68 -18.57 -35.64
C VAL A 102 6.28 -18.98 -36.10
N ALA A 103 6.16 -19.69 -37.23
CA ALA A 103 4.87 -20.06 -37.79
C ALA A 103 4.12 -21.05 -36.90
N THR A 104 4.81 -22.10 -36.43
CA THR A 104 4.20 -23.11 -35.55
C THR A 104 3.85 -22.52 -34.18
N CYS A 105 4.70 -21.64 -33.65
CA CYS A 105 4.46 -20.97 -32.37
C CYS A 105 3.19 -20.10 -32.43
N LYS A 106 3.07 -19.32 -33.51
CA LYS A 106 1.91 -18.48 -33.79
C LYS A 106 0.61 -19.29 -33.89
N GLU A 107 0.59 -20.36 -34.68
CA GLU A 107 -0.60 -21.20 -34.82
C GLU A 107 -1.01 -21.89 -33.51
N ASN A 108 -0.04 -22.39 -32.75
CA ASN A 108 -0.29 -23.01 -31.45
C ASN A 108 -0.91 -21.99 -30.48
N PHE A 109 -0.42 -20.76 -30.49
CA PHE A 109 -0.94 -19.69 -29.66
C PHE A 109 -2.33 -19.21 -30.11
N GLN A 110 -2.60 -19.14 -31.42
CA GLN A 110 -3.96 -18.85 -31.92
C GLN A 110 -4.96 -19.93 -31.48
N ARG A 111 -4.57 -21.21 -31.56
CA ARG A 111 -5.39 -22.32 -31.06
C ARG A 111 -5.64 -22.23 -29.56
N PHE A 112 -4.63 -21.82 -28.79
CA PHE A 112 -4.77 -21.56 -27.36
C PHE A 112 -5.82 -20.48 -27.09
N LEU A 113 -5.71 -19.29 -27.71
CA LEU A 113 -6.65 -18.19 -27.49
C LEU A 113 -8.10 -18.55 -27.86
N GLN A 114 -8.31 -19.38 -28.89
CA GLN A 114 -9.63 -19.80 -29.35
C GLN A 114 -10.25 -20.93 -28.52
N ARG A 115 -9.44 -21.85 -27.97
CA ARG A 115 -9.93 -23.08 -27.33
C ARG A 115 -9.84 -23.05 -25.81
N PHE A 116 -9.14 -22.08 -25.22
CA PHE A 116 -8.93 -22.05 -23.79
C PHE A 116 -10.22 -21.71 -23.04
N ILE A 117 -10.72 -22.70 -22.32
CA ILE A 117 -11.80 -22.58 -21.34
C ILE A 117 -11.15 -22.87 -19.99
N ASP A 118 -11.33 -21.99 -19.02
CA ASP A 118 -10.74 -22.15 -17.70
C ASP A 118 -11.59 -23.11 -16.85
N PRO A 119 -11.07 -24.29 -16.43
CA PRO A 119 -11.78 -25.18 -15.52
C PRO A 119 -11.58 -24.80 -14.03
N LEU A 120 -10.69 -23.85 -13.72
CA LEU A 120 -10.23 -23.52 -12.37
C LEU A 120 -10.68 -22.14 -11.86
N ALA A 121 -11.54 -21.44 -12.60
CA ALA A 121 -12.10 -20.17 -12.14
C ALA A 121 -12.83 -20.39 -10.81
N ARG A 122 -12.15 -20.06 -9.71
CA ARG A 122 -12.72 -19.96 -8.37
C ARG A 122 -13.98 -19.12 -8.46
N GLU A 123 -15.02 -19.56 -7.77
CA GLU A 123 -16.39 -19.02 -7.80
C GLU A 123 -16.49 -17.51 -7.51
N GLU A 124 -15.42 -16.85 -7.09
CA GLU A 124 -15.37 -15.43 -6.74
C GLU A 124 -15.09 -14.47 -7.91
N GLU A 125 -14.38 -14.91 -8.97
CA GLU A 125 -14.16 -14.10 -10.19
C GLU A 125 -15.31 -14.26 -11.21
N SER A 126 -16.29 -15.12 -10.91
CA SER A 126 -17.30 -15.61 -11.85
C SER A 126 -18.64 -14.88 -11.71
N VAL A 127 -18.65 -13.58 -11.97
CA VAL A 127 -19.91 -12.85 -12.19
C VAL A 127 -19.79 -12.03 -13.47
N GLY A 128 -20.10 -12.66 -14.61
CA GLY A 128 -20.21 -12.02 -15.92
C GLY A 128 -19.62 -12.83 -17.08
N THR A 129 -18.81 -13.84 -16.78
CA THR A 129 -18.10 -14.67 -17.76
C THR A 129 -18.97 -15.87 -18.15
N ASP A 130 -19.53 -15.89 -19.37
CA ASP A 130 -20.18 -17.09 -19.89
C ASP A 130 -19.13 -18.21 -20.00
N VAL A 131 -19.26 -19.28 -19.20
CA VAL A 131 -18.34 -20.44 -19.12
C VAL A 131 -18.19 -21.15 -20.48
N THR A 132 -19.11 -20.88 -21.42
CA THR A 132 -19.14 -21.49 -22.75
C THR A 132 -18.29 -20.76 -23.79
N GLU A 133 -17.86 -19.52 -23.56
CA GLU A 133 -17.03 -18.77 -24.51
C GLU A 133 -15.58 -18.66 -23.99
N PRO A 134 -14.56 -18.78 -24.86
CA PRO A 134 -13.15 -18.68 -24.46
C PRO A 134 -12.82 -17.36 -23.75
N LEU A 135 -12.17 -17.48 -22.59
CA LEU A 135 -11.85 -16.36 -21.69
C LEU A 135 -11.07 -15.24 -22.39
N TYR A 136 -10.07 -15.60 -23.20
CA TYR A 136 -9.26 -14.60 -23.90
C TYR A 136 -10.01 -13.90 -25.03
N MET A 137 -11.06 -14.52 -25.58
CA MET A 137 -11.90 -13.87 -26.59
C MET A 137 -12.83 -12.84 -25.98
N GLN A 138 -13.32 -13.08 -24.77
CA GLN A 138 -14.08 -12.09 -24.01
C GLN A 138 -13.18 -10.93 -23.59
N ARG A 139 -11.97 -11.20 -23.08
CA ARG A 139 -10.97 -10.15 -22.79
C ARG A 139 -10.64 -9.30 -24.02
N LEU A 140 -10.55 -9.91 -25.20
CA LEU A 140 -10.33 -9.17 -26.45
C LEU A 140 -11.54 -8.30 -26.84
N GLY A 141 -12.76 -8.76 -26.53
CA GLY A 141 -13.98 -7.95 -26.65
C GLY A 141 -14.01 -6.77 -25.68
N GLU A 142 -13.68 -7.00 -24.41
CA GLU A 142 -13.52 -5.94 -23.39
C GLU A 142 -12.48 -4.91 -23.83
N ILE A 143 -11.32 -5.35 -24.31
CA ILE A 143 -10.26 -4.49 -24.85
C ILE A 143 -10.78 -3.60 -25.98
N ASN A 144 -11.60 -4.14 -26.88
CA ASN A 144 -12.19 -3.35 -27.96
C ASN A 144 -13.13 -2.26 -27.44
N VAL A 145 -13.92 -2.56 -26.40
CA VAL A 145 -14.88 -1.62 -25.80
C VAL A 145 -14.16 -0.54 -24.99
N ILE A 146 -13.15 -0.93 -24.20
CA ILE A 146 -12.40 -0.04 -23.31
C ILE A 146 -11.40 0.81 -24.11
N GLY A 147 -10.89 0.29 -25.22
CA GLY A 147 -9.89 0.95 -26.07
C GLY A 147 -8.45 0.85 -25.54
N GLU A 148 -8.20 0.03 -24.51
CA GLU A 148 -6.87 -0.23 -23.96
C GLU A 148 -6.19 -1.41 -24.68
N PRO A 149 -5.14 -1.19 -25.50
CA PRO A 149 -4.56 -2.22 -26.37
C PRO A 149 -3.58 -3.15 -25.63
N PHE A 150 -3.97 -3.68 -24.46
CA PHE A 150 -3.12 -4.53 -23.64
C PHE A 150 -3.81 -5.84 -23.29
N LEU A 151 -3.16 -6.96 -23.61
CA LEU A 151 -3.65 -8.29 -23.26
C LEU A 151 -2.77 -8.91 -22.18
N ASN A 152 -3.27 -8.95 -20.95
CA ASN A 152 -2.61 -9.64 -19.85
C ASN A 152 -2.86 -11.15 -19.97
N VAL A 153 -1.79 -11.95 -20.10
CA VAL A 153 -1.87 -13.40 -20.28
C VAL A 153 -1.16 -14.11 -19.14
N ASN A 154 -1.87 -14.96 -18.42
CA ASN A 154 -1.27 -15.81 -17.39
C ASN A 154 -0.47 -16.95 -18.04
N CYS A 155 0.82 -17.07 -17.69
CA CYS A 155 1.69 -18.13 -18.21
C CYS A 155 1.27 -19.53 -17.72
N GLU A 156 0.54 -19.62 -16.62
CA GLU A 156 -0.02 -20.88 -16.11
C GLU A 156 -1.07 -21.47 -17.05
N HIS A 157 -1.89 -20.62 -17.68
CA HIS A 157 -2.89 -21.04 -18.65
C HIS A 157 -2.23 -21.61 -19.92
N ILE A 158 -1.14 -20.97 -20.35
CA ILE A 158 -0.34 -21.48 -21.47
C ILE A 158 0.24 -22.85 -21.13
N ARG A 159 0.71 -23.04 -19.88
CA ARG A 159 1.29 -24.31 -19.43
C ARG A 159 0.29 -25.46 -19.44
N SER A 160 -0.96 -25.23 -19.04
CA SER A 160 -1.98 -26.29 -19.00
C SER A 160 -2.39 -26.74 -20.40
N PHE A 161 -2.36 -25.84 -21.39
CA PHE A 161 -2.67 -26.16 -22.78
C PHE A 161 -1.47 -26.76 -23.53
N ASP A 162 -0.30 -26.11 -23.48
CA ASP A 162 0.90 -26.54 -24.18
C ASP A 162 2.19 -26.24 -23.38
N THR A 163 2.83 -27.33 -22.91
CA THR A 163 4.09 -27.25 -22.18
C THR A 163 5.29 -26.84 -23.05
N ASN A 164 5.26 -27.12 -24.35
CA ASN A 164 6.37 -26.78 -25.25
C ASN A 164 6.40 -25.28 -25.52
N LEU A 165 5.24 -24.69 -25.79
CA LEU A 165 5.10 -23.25 -25.96
C LEU A 165 5.55 -22.48 -24.71
N TYR A 166 5.18 -22.99 -23.52
CA TYR A 166 5.61 -22.43 -22.24
C TYR A 166 7.13 -22.48 -22.04
N ARG A 167 7.79 -23.58 -22.43
CA ARG A 167 9.26 -23.69 -22.38
C ARG A 167 9.94 -22.69 -23.31
N GLN A 168 9.44 -22.56 -24.54
CA GLN A 168 9.96 -21.60 -25.51
C GLN A 168 9.80 -20.16 -25.03
N LEU A 169 8.67 -19.83 -24.39
CA LEU A 169 8.41 -18.51 -23.81
C LEU A 169 9.41 -18.16 -22.69
N ILE A 170 9.77 -19.13 -21.83
CA ILE A 170 10.72 -18.89 -20.74
C ILE A 170 12.15 -18.73 -21.25
N CYS A 171 12.57 -19.59 -22.18
CA CYS A 171 13.94 -19.58 -22.69
C CYS A 171 14.20 -18.44 -23.68
N TYR A 172 13.22 -18.12 -24.53
CA TYR A 172 13.34 -17.15 -25.62
C TYR A 172 12.20 -16.12 -25.62
N PRO A 173 11.99 -15.36 -24.53
CA PRO A 173 10.89 -14.40 -24.44
C PRO A 173 10.98 -13.29 -25.50
N GLN A 174 12.20 -12.90 -25.89
CA GLN A 174 12.43 -11.81 -26.84
C GLN A 174 11.90 -12.09 -28.26
N GLU A 175 11.86 -13.36 -28.67
CA GLU A 175 11.38 -13.78 -29.99
C GLU A 175 9.92 -14.24 -29.95
N VAL A 176 9.52 -14.86 -28.84
CA VAL A 176 8.17 -15.40 -28.67
C VAL A 176 7.13 -14.30 -28.42
N ILE A 177 7.43 -13.27 -27.62
CA ILE A 177 6.46 -12.21 -27.31
C ILE A 177 6.01 -11.44 -28.58
N PRO A 178 6.89 -11.01 -29.50
CA PRO A 178 6.46 -10.40 -30.76
C PRO A 178 5.60 -11.33 -31.61
N THR A 179 5.87 -12.64 -31.56
CA THR A 179 5.06 -13.64 -32.26
C THR A 179 3.64 -13.71 -31.68
N PHE A 180 3.49 -13.55 -30.36
CA PHE A 180 2.18 -13.44 -29.71
C PHE A 180 1.46 -12.16 -30.08
N ASP A 181 2.15 -11.01 -30.13
CA ASP A 181 1.57 -9.76 -30.58
C ASP A 181 1.00 -9.90 -32.01
N MET A 182 1.75 -10.56 -32.91
CA MET A 182 1.27 -10.85 -34.28
C MET A 182 0.02 -11.75 -34.29
N ALA A 183 0.02 -12.82 -33.49
CA ALA A 183 -1.11 -13.74 -33.40
C ALA A 183 -2.38 -13.06 -32.89
N VAL A 184 -2.27 -12.19 -31.87
CA VAL A 184 -3.40 -11.45 -31.30
C VAL A 184 -3.94 -10.43 -32.30
N ASN A 185 -3.06 -9.69 -32.97
CA ASN A 185 -3.47 -8.70 -33.95
C ASN A 185 -4.25 -9.35 -35.11
N GLU A 186 -3.85 -10.53 -35.59
CA GLU A 186 -4.62 -11.24 -36.62
C GLU A 186 -6.01 -11.66 -36.14
N ILE A 187 -6.11 -12.27 -34.96
CA ILE A 187 -7.41 -12.65 -34.38
C ILE A 187 -8.30 -11.40 -34.21
N PHE A 188 -7.71 -10.28 -33.83
CA PHE A 188 -8.42 -9.02 -33.69
C PHE A 188 -8.96 -8.51 -35.03
N PHE A 189 -8.12 -8.52 -36.09
CA PHE A 189 -8.54 -8.12 -37.43
C PHE A 189 -9.61 -9.05 -38.02
N ASP A 190 -9.54 -10.35 -37.77
CA ASP A 190 -10.53 -11.32 -38.24
C ASP A 190 -11.91 -11.08 -37.61
N ARG A 191 -11.96 -10.64 -36.34
CA ARG A 191 -13.20 -10.46 -35.60
C ARG A 191 -13.81 -9.06 -35.75
N TYR A 192 -12.97 -8.03 -35.81
CA TYR A 192 -13.40 -6.63 -35.91
C TYR A 192 -12.70 -5.91 -37.07
N PRO A 193 -13.19 -6.07 -38.31
CA PRO A 193 -12.62 -5.38 -39.46
C PRO A 193 -12.86 -3.86 -39.45
N ASP A 194 -13.85 -3.39 -38.66
CA ASP A 194 -14.28 -1.98 -38.65
C ASP A 194 -13.58 -1.10 -37.60
N SER A 195 -12.96 -1.70 -36.56
CA SER A 195 -12.26 -0.97 -35.50
C SER A 195 -10.76 -0.91 -35.77
N ILE A 196 -10.29 0.23 -36.27
CA ILE A 196 -8.86 0.45 -36.52
C ILE A 196 -8.25 1.05 -35.25
N LEU A 197 -7.53 0.23 -34.48
CA LEU A 197 -6.71 0.72 -33.37
C LEU A 197 -5.42 1.36 -33.92
N GLU A 198 -5.09 2.57 -33.48
CA GLU A 198 -3.83 3.25 -33.85
C GLU A 198 -2.60 2.57 -33.22
N HIS A 199 -2.80 1.82 -32.14
CA HIS A 199 -1.77 1.15 -31.36
C HIS A 199 -1.97 -0.37 -31.43
N GLN A 200 -0.88 -1.11 -31.71
CA GLN A 200 -0.90 -2.57 -31.77
C GLN A 200 -1.15 -3.15 -30.38
N ILE A 201 -1.91 -4.25 -30.32
CA ILE A 201 -2.19 -4.93 -29.05
C ILE A 201 -0.90 -5.55 -28.54
N GLN A 202 -0.56 -5.25 -27.30
CA GLN A 202 0.62 -5.76 -26.61
C GLN A 202 0.24 -6.88 -25.65
N VAL A 203 0.83 -8.06 -25.84
CA VAL A 203 0.74 -9.17 -24.90
C VAL A 203 1.68 -8.95 -23.72
N ARG A 204 1.15 -9.14 -22.52
CA ARG A 204 1.86 -9.06 -21.23
C ARG A 204 1.76 -10.41 -20.52
N PRO A 205 2.73 -11.32 -20.73
CA PRO A 205 2.80 -12.56 -19.97
C PRO A 205 3.11 -12.25 -18.50
N PHE A 206 2.31 -12.80 -17.58
CA PHE A 206 2.51 -12.69 -16.15
C PHE A 206 2.45 -14.05 -15.45
N ASN A 207 2.99 -14.12 -14.22
CA ASN A 207 3.03 -15.33 -13.38
C ASN A 207 3.88 -16.50 -13.96
N ALA A 208 5.19 -16.28 -14.10
CA ALA A 208 6.13 -17.37 -14.39
C ALA A 208 6.47 -18.15 -13.10
N LEU A 209 6.33 -19.47 -13.13
CA LEU A 209 6.56 -20.35 -11.96
C LEU A 209 8.03 -20.39 -11.48
N LYS A 210 8.97 -19.95 -12.31
CA LYS A 210 10.34 -19.67 -11.86
C LYS A 210 10.35 -18.36 -11.06
N THR A 211 9.66 -18.34 -9.92
CA THR A 211 9.79 -17.30 -8.91
C THR A 211 11.13 -17.49 -8.22
N LYS A 212 12.09 -16.61 -8.52
CA LYS A 212 13.42 -16.65 -7.89
C LYS A 212 13.51 -15.55 -6.85
N ASN A 213 14.06 -15.89 -5.68
CA ASN A 213 14.49 -14.87 -4.72
C ASN A 213 15.61 -14.06 -5.36
N MET A 214 15.72 -12.77 -5.01
CA MET A 214 16.72 -11.86 -5.61
C MET A 214 18.16 -12.36 -5.42
N ARG A 215 18.39 -13.18 -4.39
CA ARG A 215 19.67 -13.82 -4.05
C ARG A 215 20.01 -15.01 -4.95
N ASN A 216 19.01 -15.70 -5.48
CA ASN A 216 19.18 -16.93 -6.26
C ASN A 216 19.14 -16.65 -7.78
N LEU A 217 19.52 -15.45 -8.20
CA LEU A 217 19.66 -15.09 -9.61
C LEU A 217 21.00 -15.64 -10.14
N ASN A 218 20.91 -16.71 -10.92
CA ASN A 218 22.08 -17.35 -11.50
C ASN A 218 22.41 -16.73 -12.87
N PRO A 219 23.68 -16.81 -13.31
CA PRO A 219 24.07 -16.37 -14.65
C PRO A 219 23.45 -17.23 -15.78
N GLU A 220 22.95 -18.43 -15.47
CA GLU A 220 22.25 -19.29 -16.43
C GLU A 220 20.88 -18.75 -16.86
N ASP A 221 20.31 -17.82 -16.08
CA ASP A 221 18.99 -17.24 -16.33
C ASP A 221 19.03 -15.94 -17.13
N ILE A 222 20.20 -15.55 -17.64
CA ILE A 222 20.33 -14.38 -18.51
C ILE A 222 19.46 -14.59 -19.75
N ASP A 223 18.76 -13.54 -20.15
CA ASP A 223 17.78 -13.50 -21.24
C ASP A 223 16.55 -14.41 -21.07
N GLN A 224 16.35 -15.01 -19.88
CA GLN A 224 15.13 -15.76 -19.55
C GLN A 224 14.06 -14.87 -18.88
N LEU A 225 12.81 -15.34 -18.93
CA LEU A 225 11.69 -14.72 -18.22
C LEU A 225 11.73 -15.09 -16.72
N ILE A 226 11.78 -14.08 -15.85
CA ILE A 226 11.83 -14.25 -14.39
C ILE A 226 10.67 -13.49 -13.75
N ALA A 227 10.11 -14.06 -12.69
CA ALA A 227 9.19 -13.40 -11.79
C ALA A 227 9.88 -13.15 -10.43
N ILE A 228 9.92 -11.89 -9.98
CA ILE A 228 10.42 -11.53 -8.65
C ILE A 228 9.40 -10.69 -7.89
N SER A 229 9.31 -10.90 -6.58
CA SER A 229 8.52 -10.08 -5.65
C SER A 229 9.43 -9.10 -4.92
N GLY A 230 8.94 -7.88 -4.67
CA GLY A 230 9.67 -6.93 -3.86
C GLY A 230 8.94 -5.63 -3.58
N MET A 231 9.54 -4.79 -2.75
CA MET A 231 9.07 -3.44 -2.43
C MET A 231 9.85 -2.41 -3.24
N VAL A 232 9.16 -1.45 -3.86
CA VAL A 232 9.84 -0.37 -4.57
C VAL A 232 10.39 0.65 -3.57
N ILE A 233 11.69 0.91 -3.62
CA ILE A 233 12.33 1.95 -2.78
C ILE A 233 12.17 3.31 -3.45
N ARG A 234 12.53 3.38 -4.73
CA ARG A 234 12.64 4.63 -5.46
C ARG A 234 12.44 4.43 -6.96
N THR A 235 11.84 5.43 -7.58
CA THR A 235 11.69 5.57 -9.03
C THR A 235 12.55 6.75 -9.50
N SER A 236 13.12 6.65 -10.70
CA SER A 236 13.77 7.80 -11.35
C SER A 236 12.74 8.67 -12.07
N GLN A 237 13.14 9.88 -12.45
CA GLN A 237 12.42 10.65 -13.47
C GLN A 237 12.48 9.92 -14.82
N LEU A 238 11.59 10.30 -15.73
CA LEU A 238 11.53 9.76 -17.09
C LEU A 238 12.79 10.15 -17.86
N ILE A 239 13.42 9.15 -18.47
CA ILE A 239 14.60 9.29 -19.31
C ILE A 239 14.17 8.97 -20.75
N PRO A 240 14.26 9.93 -21.70
CA PRO A 240 13.94 9.66 -23.08
C PRO A 240 15.04 8.81 -23.73
N GLU A 241 14.64 7.70 -24.35
CA GLU A 241 15.45 6.80 -25.18
C GLU A 241 15.07 6.99 -26.65
N MET A 242 16.03 7.26 -27.53
CA MET A 242 15.74 7.51 -28.95
C MET A 242 15.36 6.20 -29.68
N GLN A 243 14.39 6.25 -30.60
CA GLN A 243 13.99 5.14 -31.48
C GLN A 243 14.28 5.41 -32.96
N GLU A 244 13.87 6.58 -33.44
CA GLU A 244 14.08 7.01 -34.83
C GLU A 244 14.91 8.28 -34.86
N ALA A 245 16.03 8.25 -35.58
CA ALA A 245 16.87 9.42 -35.80
C ALA A 245 16.37 10.20 -37.02
N PHE A 246 16.25 11.52 -36.87
CA PHE A 246 15.91 12.42 -37.97
C PHE A 246 17.15 13.20 -38.43
N PHE A 247 17.62 12.92 -39.64
CA PHE A 247 18.74 13.61 -40.25
C PHE A 247 18.28 14.67 -41.26
N GLN A 248 18.96 15.80 -41.28
CA GLN A 248 18.77 16.86 -42.28
C GLN A 248 20.11 17.24 -42.90
N CYS A 249 20.15 17.27 -44.24
CA CYS A 249 21.31 17.76 -44.98
C CYS A 249 21.41 19.29 -44.90
N GLN A 250 22.61 19.82 -44.62
CA GLN A 250 22.85 21.27 -44.52
C GLN A 250 22.82 22.00 -45.87
N VAL A 251 23.15 21.31 -46.98
CA VAL A 251 23.25 21.94 -48.31
C VAL A 251 21.91 21.97 -49.04
N CYS A 252 21.17 20.86 -49.04
CA CYS A 252 19.93 20.72 -49.81
C CYS A 252 18.65 20.61 -48.97
N ALA A 253 18.77 20.70 -47.64
CA ALA A 253 17.67 20.55 -46.67
C ALA A 253 16.88 19.23 -46.79
N HIS A 254 17.40 18.24 -47.52
CA HIS A 254 16.77 16.93 -47.63
C HIS A 254 16.80 16.20 -46.29
N THR A 255 15.68 15.57 -45.94
CA THR A 255 15.46 14.91 -44.66
C THR A 255 15.41 13.40 -44.83
N ALA A 256 16.14 12.67 -43.99
CA ALA A 256 16.12 11.22 -43.94
C ALA A 256 15.75 10.77 -42.52
N ARG A 257 14.93 9.73 -42.41
CA ARG A 257 14.61 9.05 -41.15
C ARG A 257 15.30 7.71 -41.14
N VAL A 258 16.05 7.44 -40.08
CA VAL A 258 16.77 6.17 -39.91
C VAL A 258 16.37 5.59 -38.56
N GLU A 259 15.84 4.37 -38.59
CA GLU A 259 15.56 3.58 -37.39
C GLU A 259 16.86 3.10 -36.75
N ILE A 260 16.87 2.98 -35.43
CA ILE A 260 18.01 2.49 -34.68
C ILE A 260 18.05 0.95 -34.76
N ASP A 261 19.17 0.41 -35.25
CA ASP A 261 19.42 -1.02 -35.24
C ASP A 261 20.39 -1.37 -34.09
N ARG A 262 19.94 -2.22 -33.15
CA ARG A 262 20.72 -2.72 -32.00
C ARG A 262 21.46 -1.63 -31.21
N GLY A 263 20.80 -0.51 -30.95
CA GLY A 263 21.37 0.60 -30.16
C GLY A 263 22.50 1.36 -30.86
N ARG A 264 22.70 1.16 -32.17
CA ARG A 264 23.59 1.97 -33.00
C ARG A 264 22.78 2.75 -34.01
N ILE A 265 22.93 4.08 -33.98
CA ILE A 265 22.43 4.96 -35.03
C ILE A 265 23.47 4.93 -36.15
N ALA A 266 23.11 4.42 -37.32
CA ALA A 266 23.92 4.53 -38.52
C ALA A 266 23.66 5.88 -39.17
N GLU A 267 24.68 6.75 -39.22
CA GLU A 267 24.55 8.02 -39.95
C GLU A 267 24.66 7.78 -41.46
N PRO A 268 23.76 8.36 -42.28
CA PRO A 268 23.91 8.32 -43.73
C PRO A 268 25.05 9.25 -44.16
N CYS A 269 26.19 8.68 -44.57
CA CYS A 269 27.37 9.44 -45.00
C CYS A 269 27.15 10.26 -46.27
N VAL A 270 26.16 9.90 -47.09
CA VAL A 270 25.87 10.54 -48.38
C VAL A 270 24.42 10.99 -48.42
N CYS A 271 24.21 12.21 -48.89
CA CYS A 271 22.86 12.70 -49.16
C CYS A 271 22.31 12.14 -50.48
N GLU A 272 21.07 11.64 -50.47
CA GLU A 272 20.40 11.06 -51.64
C GLU A 272 20.22 12.04 -52.81
N ARG A 273 20.18 13.37 -52.55
CA ARG A 273 19.95 14.38 -53.59
C ARG A 273 21.21 15.11 -54.06
N CYS A 274 22.04 15.57 -53.13
CA CYS A 274 23.20 16.41 -53.46
C CYS A 274 24.54 15.65 -53.48
N HIS A 275 24.53 14.35 -53.14
CA HIS A 275 25.71 13.48 -53.08
C HIS A 275 26.91 14.02 -52.28
N THR A 276 26.70 15.06 -51.46
CA THR A 276 27.75 15.64 -50.63
C THR A 276 28.01 14.74 -49.43
N SER A 277 29.25 14.33 -49.26
CA SER A 277 29.68 13.52 -48.12
C SER A 277 29.60 14.31 -46.81
N HIS A 278 29.22 13.60 -45.72
CA HIS A 278 29.19 14.13 -44.35
C HIS A 278 28.38 15.41 -44.14
N SER A 279 27.34 15.63 -44.94
CA SER A 279 26.50 16.83 -44.87
C SER A 279 25.25 16.67 -43.99
N MET A 280 25.02 15.48 -43.42
CA MET A 280 23.84 15.14 -42.64
C MET A 280 24.03 15.48 -41.17
N ALA A 281 23.17 16.36 -40.65
CA ALA A 281 23.12 16.71 -39.24
C ALA A 281 21.92 16.04 -38.57
N LEU A 282 22.11 15.50 -37.37
CA LEU A 282 21.04 14.94 -36.55
C LEU A 282 20.22 16.06 -35.91
N ILE A 283 18.90 16.04 -36.08
CA ILE A 283 17.97 16.95 -35.40
C ILE A 283 17.25 16.19 -34.31
N HIS A 284 17.73 16.37 -33.09
CA HIS A 284 17.16 15.75 -31.88
C HIS A 284 15.71 16.16 -31.61
N ASN A 285 15.26 17.35 -32.01
CA ASN A 285 13.87 17.77 -31.75
C ASN A 285 12.83 17.07 -32.63
N ARG A 286 13.24 16.45 -33.75
CA ARG A 286 12.34 15.74 -34.67
C ARG A 286 12.51 14.22 -34.64
N SER A 287 13.44 13.71 -33.83
CA SER A 287 13.54 12.28 -33.57
C SER A 287 12.40 11.80 -32.69
N VAL A 288 12.05 10.53 -32.85
CA VAL A 288 11.08 9.86 -31.99
C VAL A 288 11.81 9.31 -30.77
N PHE A 289 11.27 9.60 -29.58
CA PHE A 289 11.77 9.09 -28.31
C PHE A 289 10.71 8.20 -27.65
N SER A 290 11.16 7.17 -26.96
CA SER A 290 10.39 6.38 -25.99
C SER A 290 10.80 6.70 -24.57
N ASP A 291 9.87 6.56 -23.65
CA ASP A 291 10.14 6.79 -22.23
C ASP A 291 10.75 5.54 -21.59
N LYS A 292 11.81 5.76 -20.82
CA LYS A 292 12.46 4.75 -19.97
C LYS A 292 12.51 5.25 -18.54
N GLN A 293 12.17 4.39 -17.60
CA GLN A 293 12.26 4.69 -16.17
C GLN A 293 13.06 3.63 -15.43
N MET A 294 13.93 4.07 -14.53
CA MET A 294 14.77 3.20 -13.72
C MET A 294 14.15 3.09 -12.32
N ILE A 295 13.85 1.88 -11.88
CA ILE A 295 13.18 1.61 -10.61
C ILE A 295 14.10 0.74 -9.76
N LYS A 296 14.26 1.03 -8.47
CA LYS A 296 14.99 0.16 -7.54
C LYS A 296 14.00 -0.62 -6.69
N LEU A 297 14.04 -1.94 -6.85
CA LEU A 297 13.24 -2.90 -6.11
C LEU A 297 14.08 -3.51 -4.99
N GLN A 298 13.47 -3.72 -3.83
CA GLN A 298 14.04 -4.35 -2.64
C GLN A 298 13.35 -5.67 -2.37
N GLU A 299 14.11 -6.66 -1.88
CA GLU A 299 13.55 -7.93 -1.44
C GLU A 299 12.51 -7.71 -0.32
N SER A 300 11.39 -8.44 -0.41
CA SER A 300 10.36 -8.41 0.63
C SER A 300 10.90 -8.99 1.93
N PRO A 301 10.53 -8.43 3.10
CA PRO A 301 11.06 -8.89 4.38
C PRO A 301 10.65 -10.32 4.74
N GLU A 302 9.58 -10.85 4.15
CA GLU A 302 9.09 -12.22 4.37
C GLU A 302 10.04 -13.28 3.76
N ASP A 303 10.72 -12.95 2.66
CA ASP A 303 11.58 -13.87 1.91
C ASP A 303 13.07 -13.80 2.35
N MET A 304 13.36 -12.99 3.39
CA MET A 304 14.73 -12.74 3.84
C MET A 304 15.25 -13.80 4.81
N PRO A 305 16.48 -14.33 4.59
CA PRO A 305 17.15 -15.12 5.61
C PRO A 305 17.57 -14.24 6.80
N ALA A 306 17.47 -14.80 8.01
CA ALA A 306 17.73 -14.07 9.25
C ALA A 306 19.15 -13.45 9.29
N GLY A 307 19.23 -12.17 9.64
CA GLY A 307 20.49 -11.47 9.92
C GLY A 307 21.23 -10.87 8.71
N GLN A 308 20.65 -10.88 7.52
CA GLN A 308 21.28 -10.28 6.33
C GLN A 308 20.53 -9.02 5.87
N THR A 309 21.26 -8.10 5.23
CA THR A 309 20.65 -6.89 4.66
C THR A 309 19.91 -7.23 3.35
N PRO A 310 18.80 -6.54 3.07
CA PRO A 310 18.02 -6.75 1.85
C PRO A 310 18.84 -6.35 0.63
N HIS A 311 18.80 -7.19 -0.40
CA HIS A 311 19.40 -6.86 -1.70
C HIS A 311 18.46 -5.98 -2.52
N THR A 312 19.05 -5.16 -3.38
CA THR A 312 18.32 -4.28 -4.29
C THR A 312 18.62 -4.66 -5.74
N VAL A 313 17.58 -4.78 -6.56
CA VAL A 313 17.69 -5.00 -8.00
C VAL A 313 17.22 -3.75 -8.74
N VAL A 314 17.84 -3.47 -9.88
CA VAL A 314 17.46 -2.36 -10.76
C VAL A 314 16.56 -2.88 -11.87
N LEU A 315 15.40 -2.27 -12.01
CA LEU A 315 14.42 -2.53 -13.05
C LEU A 315 14.44 -1.39 -14.07
N ALA A 316 14.25 -1.73 -15.33
CA ALA A 316 13.96 -0.78 -16.40
C ALA A 316 12.51 -0.97 -16.85
N ALA A 317 11.70 0.06 -16.68
CA ALA A 317 10.35 0.14 -17.24
C ALA A 317 10.40 0.94 -18.55
N HIS A 318 9.56 0.54 -19.50
CA HIS A 318 9.49 1.12 -20.83
C HIS A 318 8.06 1.57 -21.14
N ASN A 319 7.93 2.68 -21.87
CA ASN A 319 6.67 3.24 -22.39
C ASN A 319 5.53 3.31 -21.33
N ASP A 320 4.45 2.57 -21.54
CA ASP A 320 3.23 2.59 -20.72
C ASP A 320 3.44 2.04 -19.30
N LEU A 321 4.50 1.25 -19.07
CA LEU A 321 4.82 0.73 -17.73
C LEU A 321 5.53 1.79 -16.85
N VAL A 322 5.83 2.96 -17.41
CA VAL A 322 6.40 4.08 -16.67
C VAL A 322 5.36 4.68 -15.72
N ASP A 323 5.79 5.01 -14.51
CA ASP A 323 5.00 5.64 -13.44
C ASP A 323 3.78 4.84 -12.93
N LYS A 324 3.61 3.57 -13.36
CA LYS A 324 2.55 2.67 -12.85
C LYS A 324 2.78 2.22 -11.41
N VAL A 325 4.02 2.28 -10.93
CA VAL A 325 4.42 1.85 -9.59
C VAL A 325 4.96 3.02 -8.79
N GLN A 326 4.47 3.20 -7.58
CA GLN A 326 4.91 4.26 -6.69
C GLN A 326 5.92 3.72 -5.65
N PRO A 327 6.80 4.58 -5.10
CA PRO A 327 7.67 4.19 -4.00
C PRO A 327 6.87 3.70 -2.79
N GLY A 328 7.24 2.54 -2.24
CA GLY A 328 6.56 1.89 -1.11
C GLY A 328 5.64 0.74 -1.51
N ASP A 329 5.27 0.63 -2.80
CA ASP A 329 4.40 -0.43 -3.29
C ASP A 329 5.09 -1.79 -3.28
N ARG A 330 4.31 -2.84 -2.97
CA ARG A 330 4.73 -4.24 -3.08
C ARG A 330 4.29 -4.77 -4.44
N VAL A 331 5.25 -5.09 -5.29
CA VAL A 331 5.00 -5.51 -6.67
C VAL A 331 5.66 -6.85 -6.97
N HIS A 332 4.95 -7.67 -7.73
CA HIS A 332 5.51 -8.78 -8.47
C HIS A 332 5.83 -8.29 -9.87
N VAL A 333 7.10 -8.39 -10.20
CA VAL A 333 7.65 -7.93 -11.46
C VAL A 333 7.94 -9.16 -12.28
N THR A 334 7.35 -9.22 -13.47
CA THR A 334 7.73 -10.19 -14.49
C THR A 334 8.52 -9.48 -15.57
N GLY A 335 9.70 -9.99 -15.85
CA GLY A 335 10.63 -9.32 -16.75
C GLY A 335 11.74 -10.23 -17.24
N ILE A 336 12.55 -9.69 -18.15
CA ILE A 336 13.70 -10.38 -18.74
C ILE A 336 14.96 -9.94 -18.01
N TYR A 337 15.78 -10.90 -17.59
CA TYR A 337 17.03 -10.60 -16.91
C TYR A 337 18.13 -10.27 -17.92
N ARG A 338 18.64 -9.04 -17.89
CA ARG A 338 19.67 -8.56 -18.82
C ARG A 338 20.98 -8.21 -18.14
N ALA A 339 22.08 -8.53 -18.82
CA ALA A 339 23.44 -8.17 -18.40
C ALA A 339 24.05 -7.18 -19.40
N VAL A 340 24.42 -5.98 -18.93
CA VAL A 340 25.05 -4.94 -19.77
C VAL A 340 26.48 -4.68 -19.29
N PRO A 341 27.46 -4.63 -20.21
CA PRO A 341 28.84 -4.36 -19.87
C PRO A 341 29.02 -2.91 -19.44
N ILE A 342 29.81 -2.70 -18.39
CA ILE A 342 30.20 -1.36 -17.94
C ILE A 342 31.58 -1.00 -18.48
N ARG A 343 31.74 0.23 -18.98
CA ARG A 343 33.05 0.74 -19.41
C ARG A 343 33.88 1.13 -18.18
N VAL A 344 35.18 0.82 -18.21
CA VAL A 344 36.11 1.19 -17.11
C VAL A 344 36.26 2.71 -17.03
N ASN A 345 36.45 3.32 -18.20
CA ASN A 345 36.63 4.74 -18.39
C ASN A 345 35.76 5.17 -19.57
N PRO A 346 34.97 6.24 -19.46
CA PRO A 346 34.01 6.63 -20.50
C PRO A 346 34.67 7.03 -21.83
N ARG A 347 35.97 7.40 -21.81
CA ARG A 347 36.73 7.84 -22.99
C ARG A 347 37.33 6.70 -23.82
N VAL A 348 37.54 5.53 -23.22
CA VAL A 348 38.16 4.38 -23.89
C VAL A 348 37.13 3.28 -24.06
N SER A 349 37.29 2.48 -25.11
CA SER A 349 36.38 1.37 -25.44
C SER A 349 36.54 0.15 -24.51
N ASN A 350 37.50 0.15 -23.58
CA ASN A 350 37.75 -0.98 -22.68
C ASN A 350 36.57 -1.19 -21.72
N VAL A 351 35.96 -2.37 -21.83
CA VAL A 351 34.86 -2.85 -20.98
C VAL A 351 35.40 -3.64 -19.78
N LYS A 352 34.68 -3.61 -18.65
CA LYS A 352 34.95 -4.50 -17.52
C LYS A 352 34.41 -5.90 -17.82
N SER A 353 35.07 -6.91 -17.26
CA SER A 353 34.61 -8.30 -17.29
C SER A 353 33.35 -8.52 -16.44
N VAL A 354 33.13 -7.69 -15.41
CA VAL A 354 31.92 -7.76 -14.58
C VAL A 354 30.81 -6.96 -15.24
N TYR A 355 29.73 -7.65 -15.63
CA TYR A 355 28.54 -7.06 -16.23
C TYR A 355 27.62 -6.55 -15.12
N LYS A 356 26.96 -5.41 -15.38
CA LYS A 356 25.89 -4.90 -14.51
C LYS A 356 24.59 -5.53 -14.96
N THR A 357 23.86 -6.10 -14.02
CA THR A 357 22.57 -6.74 -14.29
C THR A 357 21.41 -5.80 -13.98
N HIS A 358 20.35 -5.90 -14.77
CA HIS A 358 19.07 -5.23 -14.57
C HIS A 358 17.97 -6.09 -15.18
N ILE A 359 16.73 -5.82 -14.80
CA ILE A 359 15.58 -6.55 -15.34
C ILE A 359 14.74 -5.58 -16.16
N ASP A 360 14.47 -5.94 -17.41
CA ASP A 360 13.53 -5.22 -18.25
C ASP A 360 12.13 -5.72 -17.93
N VAL A 361 11.26 -4.82 -17.49
CA VAL A 361 9.95 -5.18 -17.01
C VAL A 361 8.95 -5.30 -18.15
N ILE A 362 8.22 -6.41 -18.16
CA ILE A 362 7.12 -6.67 -19.11
C ILE A 362 5.76 -6.44 -18.44
N HIS A 363 5.64 -6.78 -17.15
CA HIS A 363 4.39 -6.61 -16.42
C HIS A 363 4.62 -6.44 -14.92
N TYR A 364 3.76 -5.62 -14.31
CA TYR A 364 3.67 -5.42 -12.87
C TYR A 364 2.35 -5.97 -12.37
N ARG A 365 2.41 -6.78 -11.31
CA ARG A 365 1.24 -7.15 -10.51
C ARG A 365 1.41 -6.58 -9.11
N LYS A 366 0.50 -5.71 -8.69
CA LYS A 366 0.43 -5.27 -7.29
C LYS A 366 -0.14 -6.41 -6.46
N THR A 367 0.51 -6.75 -5.34
CA THR A 367 0.01 -7.78 -4.42
C THR A 367 -0.39 -7.11 -3.13
N ASP A 368 -1.65 -6.66 -3.10
CA ASP A 368 -2.24 -6.04 -1.91
C ASP A 368 -3.27 -6.96 -1.20
N SER A 369 -3.31 -8.26 -1.54
CA SER A 369 -4.29 -9.20 -0.97
C SER A 369 -4.26 -9.32 0.56
N LYS A 370 -3.13 -9.01 1.21
CA LYS A 370 -3.00 -8.99 2.69
C LYS A 370 -3.50 -7.68 3.32
N ARG A 371 -3.58 -6.58 2.58
CA ARG A 371 -3.97 -5.25 3.09
C ARG A 371 -5.34 -4.81 2.56
N LEU A 372 -5.89 -3.69 3.05
CA LEU A 372 -7.07 -3.04 2.46
C LEU A 372 -6.74 -2.51 1.06
N HIS A 373 -7.77 -2.32 0.23
CA HIS A 373 -7.65 -1.69 -1.09
C HIS A 373 -7.16 -0.24 -0.98
N GLY A 374 -6.27 0.18 -1.90
CA GLY A 374 -5.73 1.54 -1.95
C GLY A 374 -6.70 2.52 -2.62
N LEU A 375 -6.61 3.81 -2.29
CA LEU A 375 -7.46 4.85 -2.90
C LEU A 375 -7.21 5.05 -4.41
N ASP A 376 -6.06 4.61 -4.94
CA ASP A 376 -5.76 4.69 -6.38
C ASP A 376 -6.67 3.76 -7.21
N GLU A 377 -7.40 2.86 -6.55
CA GLU A 377 -8.38 1.96 -7.15
C GLU A 377 -9.79 2.58 -7.23
N GLU A 378 -9.95 3.91 -7.12
CA GLU A 378 -11.25 4.59 -7.35
C GLU A 378 -11.80 4.32 -8.78
N ALA A 379 -10.92 3.95 -9.72
CA ALA A 379 -11.28 3.46 -11.05
C ALA A 379 -11.67 1.96 -11.06
N GLU A 380 -11.02 1.11 -10.25
CA GLU A 380 -11.36 -0.32 -10.13
C GLU A 380 -12.54 -0.59 -9.18
N GLN A 381 -12.93 0.38 -8.35
CA GLN A 381 -14.12 0.30 -7.50
C GLN A 381 -15.42 0.12 -8.31
N LYS A 382 -15.39 0.48 -9.60
CA LYS A 382 -16.48 0.25 -10.57
C LYS A 382 -16.54 -1.20 -11.07
N LEU A 383 -15.59 -2.06 -10.70
CA LEU A 383 -15.54 -3.49 -11.05
C LEU A 383 -15.99 -4.41 -9.89
N PHE A 384 -16.44 -3.88 -8.75
CA PHE A 384 -17.09 -4.74 -7.76
C PHE A 384 -18.32 -5.37 -8.40
N SER A 385 -18.39 -6.71 -8.37
CA SER A 385 -19.54 -7.42 -8.91
C SER A 385 -20.81 -6.95 -8.19
N GLU A 386 -21.89 -6.81 -8.95
CA GLU A 386 -23.18 -6.37 -8.41
C GLU A 386 -23.64 -7.28 -7.26
N LYS A 387 -23.33 -8.58 -7.34
CA LYS A 387 -23.53 -9.55 -6.26
C LYS A 387 -22.75 -9.23 -4.99
N ARG A 388 -21.47 -8.83 -5.07
CA ARG A 388 -20.70 -8.41 -3.89
C ARG A 388 -21.30 -7.15 -3.27
N VAL A 389 -21.70 -6.18 -4.08
CA VAL A 389 -22.36 -4.96 -3.57
C VAL A 389 -23.68 -5.28 -2.87
N GLU A 390 -24.46 -6.23 -3.38
CA GLU A 390 -25.68 -6.72 -2.72
C GLU A 390 -25.37 -7.33 -1.34
N LEU A 391 -24.36 -8.20 -1.24
CA LEU A 391 -23.92 -8.78 0.04
C LEU A 391 -23.49 -7.69 1.03
N LEU A 392 -22.71 -6.69 0.58
CA LEU A 392 -22.27 -5.58 1.42
C LEU A 392 -23.46 -4.75 1.93
N LYS A 393 -24.45 -4.48 1.07
CA LYS A 393 -25.69 -3.77 1.45
C LYS A 393 -26.58 -4.60 2.36
N GLU A 394 -26.60 -5.92 2.23
CA GLU A 394 -27.33 -6.80 3.15
C GLU A 394 -26.69 -6.78 4.54
N LEU A 395 -25.36 -6.82 4.60
CA LEU A 395 -24.61 -6.70 5.85
C LEU A 395 -24.85 -5.35 6.54
N SER A 396 -24.90 -4.26 5.77
CA SER A 396 -25.12 -2.92 6.32
C SER A 396 -26.52 -2.71 6.91
N ARG A 397 -27.52 -3.52 6.52
CA ARG A 397 -28.89 -3.47 7.07
C ARG A 397 -29.00 -4.08 8.47
N LYS A 398 -28.02 -4.91 8.88
CA LYS A 398 -28.05 -5.55 10.20
C LYS A 398 -27.72 -4.50 11.27
N PRO A 399 -28.53 -4.38 12.34
CA PRO A 399 -28.31 -3.37 13.38
C PRO A 399 -26.99 -3.62 14.15
N ASP A 400 -26.55 -4.87 14.24
CA ASP A 400 -25.36 -5.27 15.00
C ASP A 400 -24.06 -5.17 14.16
N ILE A 401 -24.10 -4.54 12.99
CA ILE A 401 -22.94 -4.43 12.09
C ILE A 401 -21.76 -3.72 12.76
N TYR A 402 -22.03 -2.69 13.56
CA TYR A 402 -21.00 -1.93 14.25
C TYR A 402 -20.19 -2.79 15.23
N GLU A 403 -20.88 -3.62 16.00
CA GLU A 403 -20.26 -4.50 17.00
C GLU A 403 -19.58 -5.68 16.32
N ARG A 404 -20.21 -6.25 15.29
CA ARG A 404 -19.65 -7.38 14.54
C ARG A 404 -18.36 -7.02 13.82
N LEU A 405 -18.30 -5.85 13.17
CA LEU A 405 -17.07 -5.36 12.53
C LEU A 405 -16.00 -5.02 13.56
N ALA A 406 -16.37 -4.46 14.71
CA ALA A 406 -15.43 -4.17 15.79
C ALA A 406 -14.81 -5.46 16.38
N SER A 407 -15.62 -6.49 16.61
CA SER A 407 -15.14 -7.79 17.10
C SER A 407 -14.25 -8.50 16.08
N ALA A 408 -14.53 -8.35 14.78
CA ALA A 408 -13.72 -8.91 13.71
C ALA A 408 -12.34 -8.24 13.53
N LEU A 409 -12.17 -6.97 13.92
CA LEU A 409 -10.94 -6.19 13.70
C LEU A 409 -9.73 -6.75 14.46
N ALA A 410 -9.90 -7.57 15.49
CA ALA A 410 -8.79 -8.29 16.12
C ALA A 410 -9.32 -9.45 16.97
N PRO A 411 -9.44 -10.68 16.42
CA PRO A 411 -9.97 -11.81 17.18
C PRO A 411 -9.02 -12.25 18.31
N SER A 412 -7.72 -11.98 18.19
CA SER A 412 -6.73 -12.35 19.20
C SER A 412 -6.76 -11.49 20.47
N ILE A 413 -7.35 -10.29 20.42
CA ILE A 413 -7.37 -9.34 21.55
C ILE A 413 -8.72 -9.42 22.27
N TYR A 414 -8.70 -9.68 23.58
CA TYR A 414 -9.90 -9.85 24.40
C TYR A 414 -10.41 -8.51 25.00
N GLU A 415 -11.73 -8.43 25.28
CA GLU A 415 -12.48 -7.43 26.07
C GLU A 415 -12.34 -5.91 25.74
N HIS A 416 -11.49 -5.51 24.80
CA HIS A 416 -11.33 -4.08 24.42
C HIS A 416 -12.25 -3.62 23.27
N GLU A 417 -13.56 -3.83 23.39
CA GLU A 417 -14.51 -3.53 22.31
C GLU A 417 -14.57 -2.04 21.96
N ASP A 418 -14.57 -1.13 22.93
CA ASP A 418 -14.64 0.31 22.66
C ASP A 418 -13.38 0.83 21.94
N ILE A 419 -12.21 0.24 22.21
CA ILE A 419 -10.98 0.57 21.50
C ILE A 419 -11.06 0.09 20.05
N LYS A 420 -11.56 -1.14 19.83
CA LYS A 420 -11.77 -1.66 18.47
C LYS A 420 -12.80 -0.83 17.70
N LYS A 421 -13.89 -0.42 18.35
CA LYS A 421 -14.90 0.52 17.82
C LYS A 421 -14.26 1.86 17.42
N GLY A 422 -13.37 2.41 18.24
CA GLY A 422 -12.61 3.62 17.90
C GLY A 422 -11.69 3.45 16.69
N ILE A 423 -10.92 2.35 16.63
CA ILE A 423 -10.03 2.06 15.50
C ILE A 423 -10.82 1.80 14.21
N LEU A 424 -11.98 1.15 14.32
CA LEU A 424 -12.88 0.96 13.19
C LEU A 424 -13.32 2.30 12.60
N LEU A 425 -13.73 3.25 13.45
CA LEU A 425 -14.06 4.61 13.01
C LEU A 425 -12.84 5.32 12.39
N GLN A 426 -11.63 5.06 12.88
CA GLN A 426 -10.40 5.57 12.27
C GLN A 426 -10.15 5.01 10.87
N LEU A 427 -10.44 3.73 10.61
CA LEU A 427 -10.31 3.10 9.29
C LEU A 427 -11.29 3.68 8.26
N PHE A 428 -12.52 4.03 8.66
CA PHE A 428 -13.49 4.68 7.77
C PHE A 428 -13.24 6.19 7.59
N GLY A 429 -12.70 6.85 8.62
CA GLY A 429 -12.40 8.28 8.63
C GLY A 429 -13.62 9.20 8.40
N GLY A 430 -13.45 10.50 8.64
CA GLY A 430 -14.49 11.50 8.35
C GLY A 430 -14.67 11.77 6.85
N THR A 431 -15.60 12.66 6.51
CA THR A 431 -15.77 13.10 5.11
C THR A 431 -14.83 14.23 4.75
N ARG A 432 -14.32 14.20 3.51
CA ARG A 432 -13.55 15.31 2.95
C ARG A 432 -14.52 16.40 2.52
N LYS A 433 -14.49 17.53 3.22
CA LYS A 433 -15.30 18.71 2.88
C LYS A 433 -14.41 19.76 2.23
N ASP A 434 -14.60 19.96 0.94
CA ASP A 434 -13.91 21.03 0.21
C ASP A 434 -14.69 22.33 0.31
N PHE A 435 -14.13 23.28 1.08
CA PHE A 435 -14.67 24.63 1.27
C PHE A 435 -14.01 25.66 0.35
N SER A 436 -13.61 25.25 -0.86
CA SER A 436 -12.95 26.13 -1.83
C SER A 436 -13.75 27.41 -2.14
N HIS A 437 -15.09 27.33 -2.06
CA HIS A 437 -15.99 28.46 -2.29
C HIS A 437 -15.98 29.52 -1.18
N THR A 438 -15.66 29.18 0.08
CA THR A 438 -15.69 30.13 1.22
C THR A 438 -14.30 30.63 1.62
N GLY A 439 -13.24 30.24 0.89
CA GLY A 439 -11.86 30.61 1.20
C GLY A 439 -11.35 30.08 2.54
N ARG A 440 -12.16 29.29 3.25
CA ARG A 440 -11.78 28.62 4.49
C ARG A 440 -10.92 27.42 4.08
N GLY A 441 -9.76 27.28 4.73
CA GLY A 441 -8.76 26.26 4.39
C GLY A 441 -9.29 24.83 4.46
N LYS A 442 -8.41 23.88 4.10
CA LYS A 442 -8.73 22.45 4.15
C LYS A 442 -8.93 22.02 5.60
N PHE A 443 -10.11 21.50 5.90
CA PHE A 443 -10.37 20.89 7.20
C PHE A 443 -9.87 19.45 7.20
N ARG A 444 -9.22 19.07 8.30
CA ARG A 444 -8.84 17.68 8.56
C ARG A 444 -10.11 16.81 8.65
N ALA A 445 -10.12 15.69 7.92
CA ALA A 445 -11.17 14.68 7.98
C ALA A 445 -10.76 13.43 8.78
N GLU A 446 -9.45 13.20 8.93
CA GLU A 446 -8.90 12.04 9.63
C GLU A 446 -9.02 12.15 11.15
N ILE A 447 -9.18 10.98 11.77
CA ILE A 447 -9.31 10.81 13.22
C ILE A 447 -7.96 10.40 13.79
N ASN A 448 -7.51 11.10 14.82
CA ASN A 448 -6.27 10.77 15.54
C ASN A 448 -6.59 10.14 16.89
N ILE A 449 -5.99 8.98 17.16
CA ILE A 449 -6.23 8.19 18.37
C ILE A 449 -4.93 8.04 19.17
N LEU A 450 -5.02 8.26 20.48
CA LEU A 450 -3.95 8.00 21.45
C LEU A 450 -4.38 6.88 22.40
N LEU A 451 -3.56 5.84 22.49
CA LEU A 451 -3.70 4.72 23.42
C LEU A 451 -2.74 4.93 24.59
N CYS A 452 -3.26 5.22 25.79
CA CYS A 452 -2.45 5.36 27.00
C CYS A 452 -2.78 4.24 27.99
N GLY A 453 -1.81 3.78 28.76
CA GLY A 453 -2.04 2.72 29.75
C GLY A 453 -0.79 2.10 30.34
N ASP A 454 -0.95 1.08 31.15
CA ASP A 454 0.17 0.35 31.75
C ASP A 454 0.86 -0.57 30.73
N PRO A 455 2.16 -0.88 30.89
CA PRO A 455 2.84 -1.90 30.08
C PRO A 455 2.20 -3.27 30.32
N GLY A 456 2.17 -4.11 29.30
CA GLY A 456 1.52 -5.43 29.38
C GLY A 456 0.08 -5.43 28.86
N THR A 457 -0.59 -4.28 28.83
CA THR A 457 -1.80 -4.11 28.02
C THR A 457 -1.39 -4.15 26.53
N SER A 458 -2.04 -4.97 25.70
CA SER A 458 -1.58 -5.35 24.34
C SER A 458 -1.55 -4.23 23.28
N LYS A 459 -1.17 -2.99 23.64
CA LYS A 459 -1.19 -1.81 22.77
C LYS A 459 -0.25 -1.94 21.57
N SER A 460 1.01 -2.33 21.78
CA SER A 460 1.97 -2.49 20.68
C SER A 460 1.53 -3.59 19.72
N GLN A 461 0.91 -4.65 20.22
CA GLN A 461 0.33 -5.72 19.40
C GLN A 461 -0.84 -5.19 18.55
N LEU A 462 -1.70 -4.35 19.13
CA LEU A 462 -2.78 -3.70 18.42
C LEU A 462 -2.25 -2.77 17.31
N LEU A 463 -1.22 -1.97 17.58
CA LEU A 463 -0.57 -1.13 16.57
C LEU A 463 0.00 -1.96 15.41
N GLN A 464 0.66 -3.07 15.72
CA GLN A 464 1.23 -3.98 14.72
C GLN A 464 0.13 -4.64 13.88
N TYR A 465 -0.99 -5.02 14.50
CA TYR A 465 -2.12 -5.58 13.79
C TYR A 465 -2.71 -4.56 12.80
N VAL A 466 -2.96 -3.33 13.23
CA VAL A 466 -3.47 -2.25 12.36
C VAL A 466 -2.48 -1.92 11.24
N TYR A 467 -1.17 -1.92 11.53
CA TYR A 467 -0.12 -1.73 10.52
C TYR A 467 -0.16 -2.82 9.43
N ASN A 468 -0.45 -4.07 9.79
CA ASN A 468 -0.57 -5.17 8.85
C ASN A 468 -1.86 -5.11 8.02
N LEU A 469 -2.93 -4.54 8.57
CA LEU A 469 -4.22 -4.40 7.90
C LEU A 469 -4.22 -3.27 6.84
N VAL A 470 -3.55 -2.16 7.10
CA VAL A 470 -3.64 -0.93 6.27
C VAL A 470 -2.62 -0.93 5.10
N PRO A 471 -3.03 -0.67 3.84
CA PRO A 471 -2.18 -0.68 2.62
C PRO A 471 -0.99 0.26 2.72
N ARG A 472 -1.21 1.42 3.34
CA ARG A 472 -0.21 2.49 3.53
C ARG A 472 0.14 2.71 5.00
N GLY A 473 0.07 1.65 5.80
CA GLY A 473 0.48 1.66 7.20
C GLY A 473 1.99 1.84 7.34
N GLN A 474 2.44 2.71 8.25
CA GLN A 474 3.85 2.82 8.64
C GLN A 474 3.97 2.63 10.16
N TYR A 475 4.86 1.73 10.60
CA TYR A 475 5.13 1.49 12.00
C TYR A 475 6.46 2.13 12.39
N THR A 476 6.43 2.99 13.40
CA THR A 476 7.59 3.73 13.87
C THR A 476 7.66 3.70 15.39
N SER A 477 8.87 3.60 15.93
CA SER A 477 9.12 3.77 17.38
C SER A 477 9.57 5.20 17.63
N GLY A 478 9.05 5.82 18.69
CA GLY A 478 9.35 7.20 19.09
C GLY A 478 10.83 7.43 19.40
N LYS A 479 11.56 6.41 19.88
CA LYS A 479 13.03 6.47 20.06
C LYS A 479 13.81 6.19 18.78
N GLY A 480 13.32 5.26 17.96
CA GLY A 480 13.97 4.86 16.71
C GLY A 480 13.85 5.89 15.58
N SER A 481 12.93 6.86 15.74
CA SER A 481 12.58 7.80 14.68
C SER A 481 13.05 9.20 15.01
N SER A 482 13.99 9.70 14.21
CA SER A 482 14.38 11.12 14.25
C SER A 482 13.40 11.99 13.46
N ALA A 483 13.43 13.31 13.67
CA ALA A 483 12.58 14.24 12.91
C ALA A 483 12.81 14.11 11.40
N VAL A 484 14.04 13.79 11.00
CA VAL A 484 14.44 13.57 9.61
C VAL A 484 13.83 12.28 9.04
N GLY A 485 13.71 11.22 9.86
CA GLY A 485 13.08 9.96 9.48
C GLY A 485 11.55 10.05 9.40
N LEU A 486 10.91 10.89 10.21
CA LEU A 486 9.46 11.11 10.14
C LEU A 486 9.04 12.03 8.98
N THR A 487 9.85 13.04 8.65
CA THR A 487 9.50 14.11 7.72
C THR A 487 9.90 13.83 6.27
N ALA A 488 10.96 14.47 5.80
CA ALA A 488 11.64 14.17 4.56
C ALA A 488 13.08 14.66 4.69
N TYR A 489 13.98 14.04 3.96
CA TYR A 489 15.39 14.35 4.02
C TYR A 489 15.98 14.52 2.63
N VAL A 490 16.97 15.39 2.54
CA VAL A 490 17.61 15.71 1.26
C VAL A 490 18.86 14.84 1.12
N MET A 491 18.91 14.03 0.07
CA MET A 491 20.06 13.21 -0.28
C MET A 491 20.61 13.64 -1.64
N LYS A 492 21.93 13.57 -1.83
CA LYS A 492 22.53 13.74 -3.15
C LYS A 492 22.56 12.40 -3.88
N ASP A 493 21.85 12.29 -5.00
CA ASP A 493 21.83 11.06 -5.79
C ASP A 493 23.17 10.88 -6.55
N PRO A 494 23.83 9.71 -6.47
CA PRO A 494 25.13 9.50 -7.11
C PRO A 494 25.08 9.44 -8.64
N GLU A 495 23.93 9.08 -9.23
CA GLU A 495 23.76 8.93 -10.68
C GLU A 495 23.55 10.30 -11.34
N THR A 496 22.58 11.06 -10.84
CA THR A 496 22.25 12.40 -11.38
C THR A 496 23.10 13.53 -10.78
N ARG A 497 23.76 13.30 -9.64
CA ARG A 497 24.44 14.31 -8.80
C ARG A 497 23.53 15.44 -8.31
N GLN A 498 22.22 15.31 -8.48
CA GLN A 498 21.23 16.28 -8.04
C GLN A 498 20.82 16.01 -6.59
N LEU A 499 20.39 17.07 -5.88
CA LEU A 499 19.78 16.94 -4.57
C LEU A 499 18.35 16.48 -4.76
N VAL A 500 18.03 15.30 -4.24
CA VAL A 500 16.69 14.72 -4.28
C VAL A 500 16.12 14.71 -2.87
N LEU A 501 14.83 15.04 -2.77
CA LEU A 501 14.07 14.93 -1.53
C LEU A 501 13.55 13.50 -1.41
N GLN A 502 13.88 12.82 -0.32
CA GLN A 502 13.31 11.52 0.03
C GLN A 502 12.29 11.69 1.13
N THR A 503 11.11 11.12 0.90
CA THR A 503 9.99 11.16 1.82
C THR A 503 10.26 10.29 3.05
N GLY A 504 9.93 10.81 4.22
CA GLY A 504 9.96 10.08 5.50
C GLY A 504 8.63 9.37 5.77
N ALA A 505 8.54 8.74 6.95
CA ALA A 505 7.44 7.85 7.30
C ALA A 505 6.05 8.50 7.23
N LEU A 506 5.92 9.77 7.64
CA LEU A 506 4.63 10.48 7.62
C LEU A 506 4.16 10.81 6.20
N VAL A 507 5.07 11.07 5.27
CA VAL A 507 4.70 11.38 3.88
C VAL A 507 4.40 10.10 3.11
N LEU A 508 5.12 9.01 3.41
CA LEU A 508 4.84 7.69 2.83
C LEU A 508 3.47 7.14 3.24
N SER A 509 3.01 7.46 4.45
CA SER A 509 1.71 7.03 4.98
C SER A 509 0.53 7.90 4.54
N ASP A 510 0.68 8.75 3.51
CA ASP A 510 -0.40 9.61 3.00
C ASP A 510 -1.69 8.81 2.71
N ASN A 511 -2.82 9.30 3.22
CA ASN A 511 -4.14 8.65 3.26
C ASN A 511 -4.20 7.29 3.99
N GLY A 512 -3.19 6.96 4.79
CA GLY A 512 -3.11 5.76 5.61
C GLY A 512 -3.07 6.06 7.11
N ILE A 513 -2.55 5.09 7.86
CA ILE A 513 -2.34 5.19 9.30
C ILE A 513 -0.85 5.15 9.61
N CYS A 514 -0.36 6.14 10.36
CA CYS A 514 0.97 6.11 10.95
C CYS A 514 0.86 5.62 12.39
N CYS A 515 1.35 4.41 12.64
CA CYS A 515 1.45 3.82 13.97
C CYS A 515 2.75 4.28 14.65
N ILE A 516 2.62 4.94 15.79
CA ILE A 516 3.75 5.42 16.59
C ILE A 516 3.70 4.76 17.97
N ASP A 517 4.69 3.92 18.27
CA ASP A 517 4.87 3.37 19.62
C ASP A 517 5.84 4.23 20.43
N GLU A 518 5.77 4.17 21.76
CA GLU A 518 6.61 4.94 22.68
C GLU A 518 6.56 6.46 22.41
N PHE A 519 5.35 7.00 22.26
CA PHE A 519 5.13 8.41 21.93
C PHE A 519 5.68 9.38 23.00
N ASP A 520 5.71 8.94 24.26
CA ASP A 520 6.24 9.69 25.41
C ASP A 520 7.74 9.97 25.28
N LYS A 521 8.49 9.03 24.72
CA LYS A 521 9.96 9.07 24.61
C LYS A 521 10.49 9.90 23.42
N MET A 522 9.61 10.57 22.68
CA MET A 522 9.99 11.40 21.54
C MET A 522 10.66 12.71 21.97
N ASN A 523 11.67 13.13 21.20
CA ASN A 523 12.36 14.42 21.38
C ASN A 523 11.44 15.61 21.05
N GLU A 524 11.69 16.78 21.63
CA GLU A 524 10.84 17.97 21.39
C GLU A 524 10.85 18.44 19.92
N SER A 525 11.95 18.23 19.19
CA SER A 525 12.05 18.57 17.76
C SER A 525 11.20 17.68 16.84
N THR A 526 10.93 16.44 17.23
CA THR A 526 9.99 15.57 16.49
C THR A 526 8.55 15.92 16.82
N ARG A 527 8.26 16.34 18.07
CA ARG A 527 6.93 16.79 18.49
C ARG A 527 6.49 18.09 17.79
N SER A 528 7.40 19.03 17.53
CA SER A 528 7.07 20.26 16.81
C SER A 528 6.60 20.01 15.37
N VAL A 529 7.18 19.01 14.70
CA VAL A 529 6.73 18.55 13.37
C VAL A 529 5.30 18.01 13.45
N LEU A 530 4.99 17.20 14.47
CA LEU A 530 3.64 16.65 14.65
C LEU A 530 2.59 17.73 14.90
N HIS A 531 2.97 18.87 15.51
CA HIS A 531 2.08 20.02 15.62
C HIS A 531 1.71 20.65 14.26
N GLU A 532 2.55 20.52 13.24
CA GLU A 532 2.20 21.00 11.91
C GLU A 532 1.29 19.98 11.21
N VAL A 533 1.73 18.72 11.16
CA VAL A 533 1.05 17.63 10.44
C VAL A 533 -0.34 17.37 11.01
N MET A 534 -0.52 17.32 12.34
CA MET A 534 -1.82 17.04 12.95
C MET A 534 -2.84 18.17 12.80
N GLU A 535 -2.42 19.44 12.65
CA GLU A 535 -3.38 20.54 12.43
C GLU A 535 -3.69 20.72 10.94
N GLN A 536 -2.64 20.83 10.13
CA GLN A 536 -2.73 21.33 8.77
C GLN A 536 -2.70 20.20 7.73
N GLN A 537 -2.32 18.97 8.13
CA GLN A 537 -2.05 17.84 7.24
C GLN A 537 -1.06 18.19 6.11
N THR A 538 -0.16 19.14 6.39
CA THR A 538 0.92 19.54 5.50
C THR A 538 2.21 19.63 6.26
N LEU A 539 3.31 19.47 5.54
CA LEU A 539 4.66 19.55 6.04
C LEU A 539 5.45 20.53 5.18
N SER A 540 5.84 21.66 5.76
CA SER A 540 6.70 22.64 5.11
C SER A 540 8.18 22.32 5.32
N ILE A 541 8.93 22.24 4.22
CA ILE A 541 10.38 22.03 4.24
C ILE A 541 11.05 23.15 3.45
N ALA A 542 11.97 23.85 4.13
CA ALA A 542 12.91 24.78 3.52
C ALA A 542 14.34 24.32 3.84
N LYS A 543 14.90 23.43 3.02
CA LYS A 543 16.26 22.89 3.21
C LYS A 543 17.01 22.80 1.89
N ALA A 544 18.31 23.12 1.91
CA ALA A 544 19.24 22.97 0.78
C ALA A 544 18.74 23.59 -0.55
N GLY A 545 18.04 24.73 -0.47
CA GLY A 545 17.49 25.44 -1.64
C GLY A 545 16.16 24.88 -2.17
N ILE A 546 15.64 23.81 -1.57
CA ILE A 546 14.32 23.26 -1.88
C ILE A 546 13.33 23.81 -0.86
N ILE A 547 12.40 24.65 -1.33
CA ILE A 547 11.27 25.13 -0.55
C ILE A 547 10.05 24.40 -1.11
N CYS A 548 9.51 23.45 -0.34
CA CYS A 548 8.36 22.67 -0.74
C CYS A 548 7.41 22.48 0.44
N GLN A 549 6.12 22.42 0.13
CA GLN A 549 5.09 22.02 1.09
C GLN A 549 4.58 20.66 0.62
N LEU A 550 4.91 19.62 1.37
CA LEU A 550 4.44 18.26 1.13
C LEU A 550 3.09 18.09 1.84
N ASN A 551 2.18 17.33 1.22
CA ASN A 551 0.96 16.92 1.89
C ASN A 551 1.26 15.65 2.70
N ALA A 552 0.75 15.60 3.93
CA ALA A 552 0.84 14.45 4.82
C ALA A 552 -0.52 14.27 5.49
N ARG A 553 -1.50 13.80 4.71
CA ARG A 553 -2.87 13.52 5.14
C ARG A 553 -2.89 12.15 5.79
N THR A 554 -2.29 12.06 6.96
CA THR A 554 -2.15 10.81 7.69
C THR A 554 -2.89 10.85 9.00
N SER A 555 -3.61 9.76 9.28
CA SER A 555 -4.17 9.54 10.59
C SER A 555 -3.09 8.96 11.50
N ILE A 556 -2.99 9.50 12.72
CA ILE A 556 -2.00 9.06 13.69
C ILE A 556 -2.67 8.13 14.69
N LEU A 557 -2.10 6.94 14.85
CA LEU A 557 -2.42 6.01 15.92
C LEU A 557 -1.19 5.90 16.82
N ALA A 558 -1.24 6.52 18.00
CA ALA A 558 -0.11 6.58 18.91
C ALA A 558 -0.35 5.71 20.14
N ALA A 559 0.69 5.04 20.64
CA ALA A 559 0.72 4.43 21.96
C ALA A 559 1.66 5.20 22.90
N ALA A 560 1.18 5.47 24.10
CA ALA A 560 1.93 6.12 25.16
C ALA A 560 1.83 5.31 26.46
N ASN A 561 2.88 5.41 27.26
CA ASN A 561 2.92 4.87 28.62
C ASN A 561 2.91 6.05 29.62
N PRO A 562 2.34 5.87 30.82
CA PRO A 562 2.43 6.86 31.88
C PRO A 562 3.87 7.03 32.35
N VAL A 563 4.19 8.18 32.92
CA VAL A 563 5.57 8.54 33.33
C VAL A 563 6.19 7.52 34.30
N GLU A 564 5.41 7.04 35.26
CA GLU A 564 5.87 6.08 36.28
C GLU A 564 5.78 4.63 35.80
N SER A 565 5.52 4.39 34.51
CA SER A 565 5.17 3.08 33.91
C SER A 565 3.88 2.46 34.45
N GLN A 566 3.52 2.68 35.71
CA GLN A 566 2.24 2.34 36.29
C GLN A 566 1.37 3.57 36.46
N TRP A 567 0.06 3.42 36.25
CA TRP A 567 -0.92 4.44 36.53
C TRP A 567 -1.02 4.70 38.04
N ASN A 568 -0.66 5.91 38.47
CA ASN A 568 -0.82 6.32 39.85
C ASN A 568 -2.22 6.94 40.04
N PRO A 569 -3.14 6.30 40.78
CA PRO A 569 -4.50 6.82 40.97
C PRO A 569 -4.52 8.09 41.82
N LYS A 570 -3.43 8.46 42.50
CA LYS A 570 -3.38 9.68 43.32
C LYS A 570 -3.11 10.94 42.51
N LYS A 571 -2.66 10.81 41.27
CA LYS A 571 -2.33 11.92 40.38
C LYS A 571 -3.44 12.14 39.35
N THR A 572 -3.49 13.36 38.83
CA THR A 572 -4.45 13.69 37.77
C THR A 572 -4.06 13.03 36.44
N THR A 573 -5.04 12.80 35.57
CA THR A 573 -4.82 12.19 34.25
C THR A 573 -3.80 12.96 33.41
N ILE A 574 -3.81 14.29 33.51
CA ILE A 574 -2.88 15.16 32.78
C ILE A 574 -1.42 15.02 33.26
N GLU A 575 -1.21 14.92 34.57
CA GLU A 575 0.12 14.76 35.16
C GLU A 575 0.70 13.36 34.88
N ASN A 576 -0.15 12.33 34.84
CA ASN A 576 0.29 10.97 34.54
C ASN A 576 0.80 10.80 33.09
N ILE A 577 0.24 11.56 32.13
CA ILE A 577 0.57 11.45 30.70
C ILE A 577 1.75 12.36 30.31
N GLN A 578 2.00 13.46 31.03
CA GLN A 578 3.14 14.38 30.81
C GLN A 578 3.27 14.87 29.36
N LEU A 579 2.14 15.18 28.72
CA LEU A 579 2.10 15.82 27.40
C LEU A 579 1.53 17.24 27.49
N PRO A 580 2.02 18.19 26.67
CA PRO A 580 1.45 19.53 26.61
C PRO A 580 -0.02 19.51 26.16
N HIS A 581 -0.85 20.39 26.72
CA HIS A 581 -2.26 20.55 26.33
C HIS A 581 -2.46 20.87 24.84
N THR A 582 -1.48 21.53 24.22
CA THR A 582 -1.49 21.87 22.79
C THR A 582 -1.41 20.64 21.89
N LEU A 583 -0.82 19.54 22.37
CA LEU A 583 -0.74 18.25 21.67
C LEU A 583 -1.96 17.39 21.97
N LEU A 584 -2.33 17.27 23.25
CA LEU A 584 -3.47 16.45 23.68
C LEU A 584 -4.79 16.88 23.02
N SER A 585 -5.00 18.19 22.84
CA SER A 585 -6.20 18.72 22.17
C SER A 585 -6.29 18.42 20.67
N ARG A 586 -5.25 17.84 20.05
CA ARG A 586 -5.24 17.47 18.62
C ARG A 586 -5.59 16.01 18.37
N PHE A 587 -5.53 15.19 19.41
CA PHE A 587 -6.08 13.84 19.42
C PHE A 587 -7.59 13.95 19.62
N ASP A 588 -8.35 13.21 18.80
CA ASP A 588 -9.81 13.21 18.87
C ASP A 588 -10.30 12.25 19.96
N LEU A 589 -9.61 11.10 20.10
CA LEU A 589 -9.87 10.08 21.11
C LEU A 589 -8.60 9.74 21.87
N ILE A 590 -8.70 9.70 23.20
CA ILE A 590 -7.64 9.27 24.10
C ILE A 590 -8.20 8.11 24.89
N PHE A 591 -7.77 6.89 24.62
CA PHE A 591 -8.20 5.70 25.36
C PHE A 591 -7.27 5.44 26.53
N LEU A 592 -7.84 5.32 27.73
CA LEU A 592 -7.13 4.93 28.96
C LEU A 592 -7.31 3.43 29.22
N MET A 593 -6.31 2.63 28.84
CA MET A 593 -6.18 1.23 29.22
C MET A 593 -5.56 1.15 30.61
N LEU A 594 -6.39 0.84 31.59
CA LEU A 594 -5.94 0.56 32.95
C LEU A 594 -6.02 -0.94 33.12
N ASP A 595 -5.01 -1.53 33.74
CA ASP A 595 -5.00 -2.96 34.06
C ASP A 595 -5.54 -3.17 35.48
N PRO A 596 -6.82 -3.57 35.66
CA PRO A 596 -7.31 -3.95 36.98
C PRO A 596 -6.70 -5.31 37.35
N GLN A 597 -6.04 -5.38 38.50
CA GLN A 597 -5.51 -6.64 39.05
C GLN A 597 -6.66 -7.49 39.63
N ASP A 598 -7.51 -8.01 38.75
CA ASP A 598 -8.69 -8.80 39.11
C ASP A 598 -8.52 -10.26 38.68
N GLU A 599 -8.60 -11.19 39.63
CA GLU A 599 -8.46 -12.63 39.36
C GLU A 599 -9.50 -13.16 38.35
N ALA A 600 -10.70 -12.59 38.33
CA ALA A 600 -11.75 -12.98 37.41
C ALA A 600 -11.46 -12.59 35.96
N TYR A 601 -10.91 -11.39 35.75
CA TYR A 601 -10.49 -10.90 34.44
C TYR A 601 -9.30 -11.70 33.93
N ASP A 602 -8.29 -11.89 34.78
CA ASP A 602 -7.09 -12.68 34.45
C ASP A 602 -7.43 -14.12 34.07
N ARG A 603 -8.38 -14.75 34.77
CA ARG A 603 -8.82 -16.11 34.45
C ARG A 603 -9.48 -16.21 33.08
N ARG A 604 -10.29 -15.21 32.69
CA ARG A 604 -10.91 -15.17 31.36
C ARG A 604 -9.89 -14.90 30.28
N LEU A 605 -9.00 -13.94 30.50
CA LEU A 605 -7.91 -13.62 29.58
C LEU A 605 -7.00 -14.83 29.36
N ALA A 606 -6.61 -15.53 30.43
CA ALA A 606 -5.80 -16.74 30.35
C ALA A 606 -6.52 -17.85 29.57
N HIS A 607 -7.82 -18.05 29.81
CA HIS A 607 -8.61 -19.02 29.05
C HIS A 607 -8.62 -18.69 27.55
N HIS A 608 -8.82 -17.42 27.19
CA HIS A 608 -8.82 -16.95 25.80
C HIS A 608 -7.44 -17.10 25.13
N LEU A 609 -6.37 -16.74 25.83
CA LEU A 609 -5.01 -16.90 25.29
C LEU A 609 -4.65 -18.37 25.07
N VAL A 610 -5.01 -19.25 26.01
CA VAL A 610 -4.78 -20.69 25.87
C VAL A 610 -5.64 -21.28 24.76
N SER A 611 -6.90 -20.85 24.60
CA SER A 611 -7.75 -21.33 23.52
C SER A 611 -7.18 -20.98 22.15
N LEU A 612 -6.57 -19.79 21.98
CA LEU A 612 -5.90 -19.42 20.71
C LEU A 612 -4.72 -20.35 20.36
N TYR A 613 -4.00 -20.88 21.34
CA TYR A 613 -2.92 -21.84 21.09
C TYR A 613 -3.42 -23.27 20.89
N TYR A 614 -4.60 -23.60 21.42
CA TYR A 614 -5.17 -24.95 21.36
C TYR A 614 -6.08 -25.17 20.14
N GLN A 615 -6.72 -24.11 19.65
CA GLN A 615 -7.64 -24.15 18.51
C GLN A 615 -6.87 -24.40 17.20
N SER A 616 -7.32 -25.39 16.42
CA SER A 616 -6.80 -25.67 15.08
C SER A 616 -7.25 -24.60 14.08
N GLU A 617 -6.42 -24.36 13.05
CA GLU A 617 -6.67 -23.33 12.01
C GLU A 617 -8.07 -23.42 11.35
N GLU A 618 -8.67 -24.60 11.34
CA GLU A 618 -10.00 -24.88 10.76
C GLU A 618 -11.16 -24.24 11.56
N GLN A 619 -11.09 -24.19 12.90
CA GLN A 619 -12.15 -23.58 13.72
C GLN A 619 -12.05 -22.05 13.77
N ALA A 620 -10.83 -21.51 13.60
CA ALA A 620 -10.63 -20.08 13.46
C ALA A 620 -11.24 -19.53 12.16
N GLN A 621 -11.44 -20.37 11.13
CA GLN A 621 -12.06 -19.96 9.87
C GLN A 621 -13.59 -19.83 9.97
N GLU A 622 -14.27 -20.56 10.86
CA GLU A 622 -15.74 -20.50 11.00
C GLU A 622 -16.23 -19.26 11.77
N GLU A 623 -15.45 -18.72 12.70
CA GLU A 623 -15.82 -17.53 13.49
C GLU A 623 -15.40 -16.20 12.85
N VAL A 624 -14.48 -16.24 11.88
CA VAL A 624 -13.97 -15.03 11.21
C VAL A 624 -14.95 -14.65 10.11
N LEU A 625 -15.62 -13.50 10.29
CA LEU A 625 -16.16 -12.76 9.15
C LEU A 625 -15.02 -12.62 8.14
N ASP A 626 -15.19 -13.15 6.93
CA ASP A 626 -14.13 -13.21 5.94
C ASP A 626 -13.44 -11.85 5.82
N MET A 627 -12.15 -11.82 6.12
CA MET A 627 -11.34 -10.60 6.15
C MET A 627 -11.37 -9.91 4.77
N ALA A 628 -11.63 -10.66 3.69
CA ALA A 628 -11.88 -10.10 2.37
C ALA A 628 -13.17 -9.27 2.34
N VAL A 629 -14.27 -9.75 2.93
CA VAL A 629 -15.54 -9.01 3.02
C VAL A 629 -15.37 -7.72 3.84
N LEU A 630 -14.63 -7.76 4.96
CA LEU A 630 -14.32 -6.56 5.74
C LEU A 630 -13.56 -5.53 4.90
N LYS A 631 -12.60 -5.98 4.09
CA LYS A 631 -11.80 -5.11 3.24
C LYS A 631 -12.63 -4.42 2.17
N ASP A 632 -13.45 -5.20 1.48
CA ASP A 632 -14.37 -4.68 0.47
C ASP A 632 -15.39 -3.73 1.08
N TYR A 633 -15.86 -4.02 2.29
CA TYR A 633 -16.79 -3.16 3.02
C TYR A 633 -16.18 -1.77 3.28
N ILE A 634 -14.93 -1.72 3.77
CA ILE A 634 -14.22 -0.46 4.00
C ILE A 634 -13.96 0.27 2.68
N ALA A 635 -13.49 -0.45 1.65
CA ALA A 635 -13.23 0.12 0.33
C ALA A 635 -14.49 0.72 -0.30
N TYR A 636 -15.61 0.01 -0.24
CA TYR A 636 -16.91 0.47 -0.72
C TYR A 636 -17.40 1.71 0.05
N ALA A 637 -17.27 1.71 1.37
CA ALA A 637 -17.67 2.83 2.23
C ALA A 637 -16.99 4.15 1.85
N HIS A 638 -15.68 4.10 1.56
CA HIS A 638 -14.88 5.29 1.28
C HIS A 638 -15.29 6.00 -0.02
N GLY A 639 -15.56 5.25 -1.08
CA GLY A 639 -15.90 5.84 -2.39
C GLY A 639 -17.38 6.15 -2.58
N ALA A 640 -18.28 5.31 -2.06
CA ALA A 640 -19.72 5.47 -2.34
C ALA A 640 -20.45 6.41 -1.36
N VAL A 641 -19.94 6.59 -0.14
CA VAL A 641 -20.73 7.18 0.97
C VAL A 641 -20.09 8.47 1.48
N LEU A 642 -20.81 9.58 1.26
CA LEU A 642 -20.42 10.92 1.71
C LEU A 642 -21.53 11.50 2.62
N PRO A 643 -21.53 11.18 3.92
CA PRO A 643 -22.58 11.64 4.82
C PRO A 643 -22.64 13.16 4.94
N ARG A 644 -23.86 13.70 4.95
CA ARG A 644 -24.15 15.10 5.25
C ARG A 644 -24.85 15.22 6.61
N LEU A 645 -24.50 16.26 7.36
CA LEU A 645 -25.11 16.55 8.65
C LEU A 645 -26.60 16.91 8.48
N SER A 646 -27.47 16.27 9.26
CA SER A 646 -28.87 16.67 9.41
C SER A 646 -29.03 17.81 10.42
N GLN A 647 -30.19 18.48 10.40
CA GLN A 647 -30.49 19.55 11.35
C GLN A 647 -30.60 19.01 12.79
N ASP A 648 -31.24 17.86 12.95
CA ASP A 648 -31.41 17.21 14.26
C ASP A 648 -30.05 16.80 14.86
N ALA A 649 -29.17 16.21 14.05
CA ALA A 649 -27.80 15.89 14.47
C ALA A 649 -27.00 17.14 14.83
N SER A 650 -27.17 18.25 14.10
CA SER A 650 -26.51 19.51 14.41
C SER A 650 -26.91 20.05 15.78
N GLN A 651 -28.19 19.95 16.15
CA GLN A 651 -28.67 20.41 17.45
C GLN A 651 -28.15 19.52 18.58
N ALA A 652 -28.21 18.20 18.40
CA ALA A 652 -27.64 17.23 19.35
C ALA A 652 -26.14 17.46 19.59
N LEU A 653 -25.36 17.81 18.55
CA LEU A 653 -23.93 18.14 18.67
C LEU A 653 -23.68 19.40 19.50
N ILE A 654 -24.51 20.44 19.34
CA ILE A 654 -24.40 21.69 20.11
C ILE A 654 -24.68 21.41 21.59
N GLU A 655 -25.75 20.67 21.88
CA GLU A 655 -26.12 20.29 23.24
C GLU A 655 -25.02 19.44 23.88
N ALA A 656 -24.50 18.43 23.17
CA ALA A 656 -23.40 17.60 23.62
C ALA A 656 -22.14 18.41 23.95
N TYR A 657 -21.78 19.39 23.11
CA TYR A 657 -20.63 20.25 23.34
C TYR A 657 -20.81 21.16 24.57
N VAL A 658 -22.00 21.75 24.75
CA VAL A 658 -22.31 22.58 25.92
C VAL A 658 -22.22 21.77 27.21
N ASP A 659 -22.72 20.54 27.20
CA ASP A 659 -22.64 19.63 28.35
C ASP A 659 -21.19 19.27 28.69
N MET A 660 -20.37 18.92 27.69
CA MET A 660 -18.95 18.64 27.89
C MET A 660 -18.22 19.84 28.51
N ARG A 661 -18.57 21.06 28.10
CA ARG A 661 -17.96 22.28 28.62
C ARG A 661 -18.37 22.58 30.07
N LYS A 662 -19.61 22.27 30.46
CA LYS A 662 -20.06 22.37 31.85
C LYS A 662 -19.30 21.39 32.74
N VAL A 663 -19.13 20.16 32.29
CA VAL A 663 -18.41 19.11 33.03
C VAL A 663 -16.91 19.46 33.15
N GLY A 664 -16.28 19.93 32.07
CA GLY A 664 -14.85 20.29 32.06
C GLY A 664 -14.50 21.60 32.77
N SER A 665 -15.46 22.29 33.41
CA SER A 665 -15.20 23.50 34.20
C SER A 665 -14.71 23.20 35.62
N SER A 666 -14.80 21.95 36.08
CA SER A 666 -14.24 21.53 37.37
C SER A 666 -12.72 21.36 37.29
N ARG A 667 -12.05 21.60 38.42
CA ARG A 667 -10.58 21.66 38.52
C ARG A 667 -9.96 20.28 38.31
N GLY A 668 -8.98 20.17 37.40
CA GLY A 668 -8.18 18.95 37.18
C GLY A 668 -8.60 18.09 35.98
N MET A 669 -9.67 18.47 35.26
CA MET A 669 -10.09 17.79 34.03
C MET A 669 -9.52 18.47 32.78
N VAL A 670 -9.47 17.74 31.67
CA VAL A 670 -9.13 18.30 30.35
C VAL A 670 -10.23 19.30 29.95
N SER A 671 -9.90 20.59 29.92
CA SER A 671 -10.84 21.64 29.50
C SER A 671 -11.34 21.39 28.08
N ALA A 672 -12.65 21.50 27.87
CA ALA A 672 -13.27 21.29 26.57
C ALA A 672 -12.95 22.43 25.58
N TYR A 673 -12.20 22.13 24.52
CA TYR A 673 -11.86 23.09 23.46
C TYR A 673 -12.83 22.98 22.28
N PRO A 674 -13.02 24.04 21.47
CA PRO A 674 -13.82 23.98 20.25
C PRO A 674 -13.40 22.86 19.28
N ARG A 675 -12.12 22.43 19.31
CA ARG A 675 -11.62 21.28 18.54
C ARG A 675 -12.38 19.99 18.81
N GLN A 676 -12.88 19.78 20.02
CA GLN A 676 -13.65 18.58 20.38
C GLN A 676 -14.99 18.51 19.64
N LEU A 677 -15.60 19.66 19.33
CA LEU A 677 -16.80 19.68 18.49
C LEU A 677 -16.47 19.19 17.08
N GLU A 678 -15.32 19.59 16.53
CA GLU A 678 -14.85 19.04 15.24
C GLU A 678 -14.58 17.54 15.34
N SER A 679 -13.96 17.07 16.42
CA SER A 679 -13.76 15.63 16.68
C SER A 679 -15.09 14.86 16.70
N LEU A 680 -16.10 15.37 17.41
CA LEU A 680 -17.43 14.75 17.45
C LEU A 680 -18.09 14.72 16.07
N THR A 681 -17.94 15.78 15.27
CA THR A 681 -18.46 15.78 13.89
C THR A 681 -17.79 14.72 13.01
N ARG A 682 -16.46 14.56 13.12
CA ARG A 682 -15.72 13.53 12.38
C ARG A 682 -16.13 12.12 12.80
N LEU A 683 -16.30 11.88 14.09
CA LEU A 683 -16.72 10.59 14.64
C LEU A 683 -18.16 10.24 14.23
N ALA A 684 -19.09 11.20 14.29
CA ALA A 684 -20.47 11.00 13.86
C ALA A 684 -20.56 10.71 12.35
N GLU A 685 -19.76 11.40 11.53
CA GLU A 685 -19.66 11.10 10.09
C GLU A 685 -19.06 9.73 9.83
N ALA A 686 -17.99 9.37 10.53
CA ALA A 686 -17.37 8.05 10.40
C ALA A 686 -18.37 6.94 10.78
N HIS A 687 -19.16 7.15 11.85
CA HIS A 687 -20.19 6.19 12.27
C HIS A 687 -21.32 6.06 11.23
N ALA A 688 -21.78 7.17 10.65
CA ALA A 688 -22.76 7.15 9.56
C ALA A 688 -22.23 6.38 8.33
N LYS A 689 -20.93 6.50 8.01
CA LYS A 689 -20.29 5.70 6.94
C LYS A 689 -20.33 4.20 7.23
N VAL A 690 -20.18 3.77 8.49
CA VAL A 690 -20.27 2.34 8.85
C VAL A 690 -21.61 1.75 8.43
N ARG A 691 -22.70 2.52 8.55
CA ARG A 691 -24.06 2.06 8.20
C ARG A 691 -24.44 2.29 6.73
N PHE A 692 -23.50 2.77 5.91
CA PHE A 692 -23.74 3.31 4.57
C PHE A 692 -24.85 4.38 4.50
N SER A 693 -25.01 5.17 5.58
CA SER A 693 -25.98 6.26 5.59
C SER A 693 -25.39 7.52 4.95
N ASN A 694 -26.12 8.09 3.99
CA ASN A 694 -25.76 9.37 3.36
C ASN A 694 -26.12 10.59 4.23
N LYS A 695 -26.79 10.39 5.37
CA LYS A 695 -27.15 11.45 6.31
C LYS A 695 -26.75 11.05 7.73
N VAL A 696 -26.17 12.00 8.46
CA VAL A 696 -25.85 11.82 9.89
C VAL A 696 -27.13 12.00 10.70
N GLU A 697 -27.46 11.01 11.53
CA GLU A 697 -28.62 11.00 12.41
C GLU A 697 -28.23 11.34 13.86
N ALA A 698 -29.22 11.61 14.71
CA ALA A 698 -28.97 11.90 16.13
C ALA A 698 -28.30 10.72 16.86
N ILE A 699 -28.63 9.48 16.49
CA ILE A 699 -28.03 8.26 17.06
C ILE A 699 -26.52 8.16 16.80
N ASP A 700 -26.03 8.70 15.68
CA ASP A 700 -24.60 8.72 15.39
C ASP A 700 -23.85 9.67 16.34
N VAL A 701 -24.50 10.77 16.69
CA VAL A 701 -23.96 11.78 17.62
C VAL A 701 -23.96 11.24 19.05
N GLU A 702 -25.01 10.52 19.44
CA GLU A 702 -25.11 9.89 20.75
C GLU A 702 -24.03 8.83 20.94
N GLU A 703 -23.79 7.98 19.94
CA GLU A 703 -22.72 6.97 20.00
C GLU A 703 -21.33 7.62 19.99
N ALA A 704 -21.10 8.65 19.17
CA ALA A 704 -19.85 9.41 19.21
C ALA A 704 -19.61 10.07 20.59
N LYS A 705 -20.67 10.59 21.22
CA LYS A 705 -20.63 11.15 22.58
C LYS A 705 -20.33 10.07 23.62
N ARG A 706 -20.95 8.89 23.50
CA ARG A 706 -20.69 7.71 24.36
C ARG A 706 -19.21 7.33 24.29
N LEU A 707 -18.69 7.13 23.08
CA LEU A 707 -17.31 6.72 22.84
C LEU A 707 -16.31 7.76 23.36
N HIS A 708 -16.56 9.06 23.15
CA HIS A 708 -15.68 10.11 23.67
C HIS A 708 -15.66 10.16 25.20
N ARG A 709 -16.81 9.98 25.84
CA ARG A 709 -16.93 9.96 27.30
C ARG A 709 -16.23 8.76 27.92
N GLU A 710 -16.38 7.60 27.28
CA GLU A 710 -15.79 6.34 27.72
C GLU A 710 -14.27 6.29 27.51
N ALA A 711 -13.78 6.84 26.39
CA ALA A 711 -12.35 6.93 26.11
C ALA A 711 -11.58 7.65 27.25
N LEU A 712 -12.13 8.78 27.72
CA LEU A 712 -11.60 9.54 28.85
C LEU A 712 -11.98 8.97 30.22
N LYS A 713 -12.74 7.86 30.26
CA LYS A 713 -13.32 7.25 31.48
C LYS A 713 -13.92 8.32 32.41
N GLN A 714 -14.64 9.30 31.85
CA GLN A 714 -15.26 10.39 32.62
C GLN A 714 -16.33 9.89 33.59
N SER A 715 -16.80 8.65 33.39
CA SER A 715 -17.66 7.87 34.29
C SER A 715 -16.95 7.46 35.58
N ALA A 716 -15.63 7.22 35.52
CA ALA A 716 -14.79 6.79 36.65
C ALA A 716 -13.98 7.93 37.30
N THR A 717 -14.10 9.17 36.78
CA THR A 717 -13.45 10.35 37.37
C THR A 717 -14.40 11.05 38.35
N ASP A 718 -13.94 11.27 39.57
CA ASP A 718 -14.71 12.04 40.54
C ASP A 718 -14.76 13.52 40.11
N PRO A 719 -15.96 14.13 39.92
CA PRO A 719 -16.12 15.46 39.33
C PRO A 719 -15.54 16.61 40.17
N ARG A 720 -15.16 16.35 41.43
CA ARG A 720 -14.53 17.34 42.33
C ARG A 720 -13.02 17.20 42.43
N THR A 721 -12.50 15.98 42.34
CA THR A 721 -11.07 15.70 42.56
C THR A 721 -10.31 15.49 41.25
N GLY A 722 -11.01 15.18 40.15
CA GLY A 722 -10.39 14.84 38.86
C GLY A 722 -9.57 13.55 38.92
N ILE A 723 -9.72 12.77 39.99
CA ILE A 723 -9.03 11.51 40.24
C ILE A 723 -9.86 10.37 39.65
N VAL A 724 -9.18 9.45 38.97
CA VAL A 724 -9.78 8.21 38.46
C VAL A 724 -9.80 7.18 39.58
N ASP A 725 -10.99 6.82 40.05
CA ASP A 725 -11.17 5.78 41.07
C ASP A 725 -11.28 4.41 40.37
N ILE A 726 -10.22 3.60 40.44
CA ILE A 726 -10.15 2.26 39.85
C ILE A 726 -11.23 1.33 40.43
N SER A 727 -11.67 1.57 41.68
CA SER A 727 -12.73 0.81 42.35
C SER A 727 -14.11 0.94 41.70
N ILE A 728 -14.37 2.02 40.95
CA ILE A 728 -15.62 2.18 40.18
C ILE A 728 -15.70 1.13 39.08
N LEU A 729 -14.57 0.82 38.44
CA LEU A 729 -14.52 -0.13 37.32
C LEU A 729 -14.81 -1.56 37.77
N THR A 730 -14.35 -1.94 38.97
CA THR A 730 -14.45 -3.32 39.49
C THR A 730 -15.71 -3.55 40.31
N THR A 731 -16.19 -2.53 41.02
CA THR A 731 -17.31 -2.70 41.97
C THR A 731 -18.55 -1.89 41.63
N GLY A 732 -18.54 -1.13 40.53
CA GLY A 732 -19.66 -0.31 40.06
C GLY A 732 -20.03 0.88 40.99
N MET A 733 -19.37 1.01 42.13
CA MET A 733 -19.64 2.05 43.14
C MET A 733 -18.34 2.79 43.48
N SER A 734 -18.35 4.12 43.42
CA SER A 734 -17.18 4.93 43.80
C SER A 734 -16.92 4.89 45.30
N ALA A 735 -15.67 5.12 45.71
CA ALA A 735 -15.34 5.23 47.14
C ALA A 735 -16.11 6.40 47.79
N THR A 736 -16.33 7.48 47.04
CA THR A 736 -17.20 8.60 47.42
C THR A 736 -18.68 8.21 47.49
N SER A 737 -19.18 7.35 46.60
CA SER A 737 -20.56 6.87 46.63
C SER A 737 -20.78 5.86 47.76
N ARG A 738 -19.79 5.02 48.08
CA ARG A 738 -19.81 4.15 49.28
C ARG A 738 -19.80 4.97 50.55
N LYS A 739 -18.92 5.97 50.67
CA LYS A 739 -18.94 6.91 51.80
C LYS A 739 -20.25 7.67 51.90
N ARG A 740 -20.80 8.16 50.78
CA ARG A 740 -22.12 8.80 50.77
C ARG A 740 -23.23 7.83 51.18
N LYS A 741 -23.15 6.57 50.76
CA LYS A 741 -24.11 5.53 51.15
C LYS A 741 -24.01 5.26 52.65
N GLU A 742 -22.81 5.16 53.21
CA GLU A 742 -22.57 5.04 54.65
C GLU A 742 -23.08 6.27 55.41
N GLU A 743 -22.76 7.49 54.95
CA GLU A 743 -23.23 8.75 55.54
C GLU A 743 -24.77 8.86 55.49
N LEU A 744 -25.39 8.44 54.38
CA LEU A 744 -26.84 8.48 54.19
C LEU A 744 -27.53 7.39 55.01
N ALA A 745 -26.91 6.21 55.15
CA ALA A 745 -27.34 5.15 56.06
C ALA A 745 -27.23 5.59 57.53
N GLU A 746 -26.15 6.26 57.92
CA GLU A 746 -25.99 6.83 59.27
C GLU A 746 -27.00 7.95 59.55
N ALA A 747 -27.25 8.82 58.57
CA ALA A 747 -28.26 9.87 58.68
C ALA A 747 -29.67 9.29 58.79
N LEU A 748 -30.00 8.28 57.99
CA LEU A 748 -31.21 7.47 58.09
C LEU A 748 -31.36 6.85 59.49
N LYS A 749 -30.29 6.24 60.00
CA LYS A 749 -30.25 5.63 61.33
C LYS A 749 -30.52 6.65 62.43
N LYS A 750 -29.89 7.84 62.36
CA LYS A 750 -30.14 8.95 63.31
C LYS A 750 -31.59 9.46 63.23
N LEU A 751 -32.15 9.58 62.03
CA LEU A 751 -33.53 10.02 61.84
C LEU A 751 -34.54 9.02 62.39
N ILE A 752 -34.33 7.74 62.12
CA ILE A 752 -35.22 6.69 62.62
C ILE A 752 -35.14 6.60 64.16
N LEU A 753 -33.96 6.78 64.75
CA LEU A 753 -33.78 6.82 66.22
C LEU A 753 -34.45 8.05 66.87
N SER A 754 -34.33 9.24 66.25
CA SER A 754 -34.92 10.48 66.77
C SER A 754 -36.47 10.48 66.77
N LYS A 755 -37.10 9.70 65.88
CA LYS A 755 -38.57 9.58 65.79
C LYS A 755 -39.17 8.50 66.71
N GLY A 756 -38.42 8.05 67.72
CA GLY A 756 -38.73 6.87 68.54
C GLY A 756 -40.20 6.67 68.97
N LYS A 757 -40.62 5.40 68.91
CA LYS A 757 -41.87 4.75 69.40
C LYS A 757 -43.06 4.58 68.44
N THR A 758 -42.84 4.40 67.14
CA THR A 758 -43.81 3.66 66.31
C THR A 758 -43.10 2.54 65.52
N PRO A 759 -43.57 1.28 65.60
CA PRO A 759 -42.88 0.14 64.99
C PRO A 759 -43.03 0.06 63.46
N ALA A 760 -43.75 0.99 62.83
CA ALA A 760 -43.96 1.03 61.38
C ALA A 760 -43.97 2.47 60.85
N LEU A 761 -42.96 2.81 60.05
CA LEU A 761 -42.85 4.10 59.36
C LEU A 761 -43.21 3.93 57.87
N LYS A 762 -43.89 4.92 57.29
CA LYS A 762 -44.25 4.92 55.87
C LYS A 762 -43.03 5.34 55.02
N TYR A 763 -42.74 4.54 54.00
CA TYR A 763 -41.63 4.75 53.07
C TYR A 763 -41.60 6.17 52.45
N GLN A 764 -42.76 6.70 52.06
CA GLN A 764 -42.85 8.03 51.42
C GLN A 764 -42.52 9.19 52.38
N GLN A 765 -42.90 9.07 53.66
CA GLN A 765 -42.65 10.12 54.65
C GLN A 765 -41.16 10.18 55.00
N LEU A 766 -40.52 9.02 55.18
CA LEU A 766 -39.07 8.95 55.40
C LEU A 766 -38.26 9.55 54.24
N PHE A 767 -38.70 9.31 53.00
CA PHE A 767 -38.06 9.87 51.82
C PHE A 767 -38.22 11.40 51.73
N GLU A 768 -39.41 11.92 52.02
CA GLU A 768 -39.68 13.37 52.03
C GLU A 768 -38.95 14.10 53.17
N ASP A 769 -38.87 13.49 54.36
CA ASP A 769 -38.18 14.06 55.52
C ASP A 769 -36.67 14.18 55.26
N ILE A 770 -36.06 13.15 54.66
CA ILE A 770 -34.64 13.16 54.29
C ILE A 770 -34.34 14.16 53.18
N ARG A 771 -35.25 14.25 52.20
CA ARG A 771 -35.16 15.25 51.14
C ARG A 771 -35.36 16.67 51.67
N GLY A 772 -36.16 16.86 52.72
CA GLY A 772 -36.40 18.16 53.35
C GLY A 772 -35.26 18.65 54.24
N GLN A 773 -34.46 17.74 54.81
CA GLN A 773 -33.28 18.07 55.61
C GLN A 773 -32.00 18.29 54.79
N SER A 774 -31.99 17.90 53.51
CA SER A 774 -30.79 17.95 52.67
C SER A 774 -30.91 19.00 51.57
N ASP A 775 -29.87 19.81 51.40
CA ASP A 775 -29.71 20.75 50.28
C ASP A 775 -29.38 20.05 48.94
N ILE A 776 -29.25 18.72 48.94
CA ILE A 776 -28.81 17.91 47.80
C ILE A 776 -29.96 17.02 47.34
N ALA A 777 -30.17 16.93 46.02
CA ALA A 777 -31.18 16.05 45.44
C ALA A 777 -30.82 14.56 45.65
N ILE A 778 -31.45 13.91 46.62
CA ILE A 778 -31.35 12.46 46.86
C ILE A 778 -32.28 11.74 45.88
N THR A 779 -31.73 10.82 45.08
CA THR A 779 -32.50 9.97 44.16
C THR A 779 -33.13 8.80 44.92
N LYS A 780 -34.22 8.24 44.38
CA LYS A 780 -34.91 7.08 44.99
C LYS A 780 -33.98 5.87 45.13
N ASP A 781 -33.13 5.63 44.13
CA ASP A 781 -32.23 4.47 44.12
C ASP A 781 -31.19 4.54 45.25
N MET A 782 -30.62 5.72 45.52
CA MET A 782 -29.66 5.90 46.62
C MET A 782 -30.31 5.69 48.00
N PHE A 783 -31.57 6.07 48.13
CA PHE A 783 -32.35 5.85 49.35
C PHE A 783 -32.70 4.37 49.56
N GLU A 784 -33.11 3.66 48.50
CA GLU A 784 -33.38 2.23 48.58
C GLU A 784 -32.13 1.40 48.88
N GLU A 785 -30.99 1.75 48.28
CA GLU A 785 -29.73 1.08 48.57
C GLU A 785 -29.23 1.32 50.00
N ALA A 786 -29.44 2.53 50.54
CA ALA A 786 -29.12 2.83 51.93
C ALA A 786 -30.05 2.09 52.91
N LEU A 787 -31.33 1.92 52.57
CA LEU A 787 -32.26 1.08 53.32
C LEU A 787 -31.89 -0.40 53.27
N ARG A 788 -31.43 -0.91 52.10
CA ARG A 788 -30.93 -2.28 51.98
C ARG A 788 -29.70 -2.50 52.85
N ALA A 789 -28.75 -1.56 52.87
CA ALA A 789 -27.59 -1.65 53.75
C ALA A 789 -27.98 -1.71 55.24
N LEU A 790 -28.97 -0.91 55.66
CA LEU A 790 -29.48 -0.96 57.04
C LEU A 790 -30.29 -2.24 57.33
N ALA A 791 -30.82 -2.90 56.30
CA ALA A 791 -31.47 -4.20 56.42
C ALA A 791 -30.43 -5.34 56.49
N ASP A 792 -29.33 -5.23 55.75
CA ASP A 792 -28.19 -6.14 55.83
C ASP A 792 -27.50 -6.06 57.21
N ASP A 793 -27.51 -4.88 57.84
CA ASP A 793 -27.06 -4.66 59.22
C ASP A 793 -28.06 -5.12 60.31
N ASP A 794 -29.14 -5.84 59.93
CA ASP A 794 -30.24 -6.31 60.80
C ASP A 794 -30.94 -5.19 61.63
N PHE A 795 -30.80 -3.92 61.25
CA PHE A 795 -31.37 -2.80 61.99
C PHE A 795 -32.84 -2.54 61.62
N LEU A 796 -33.25 -2.90 60.40
CA LEU A 796 -34.59 -2.63 59.85
C LEU A 796 -35.06 -3.80 58.98
N THR A 797 -36.36 -4.10 59.01
CA THR A 797 -37.01 -4.97 58.02
C THR A 797 -37.93 -4.16 57.13
N VAL A 798 -37.67 -4.20 55.83
CA VAL A 798 -38.53 -3.54 54.82
C VAL A 798 -39.61 -4.52 54.39
N THR A 799 -40.87 -4.23 54.73
CA THR A 799 -42.04 -5.01 54.29
C THR A 799 -42.93 -4.14 53.41
N GLY A 800 -42.77 -4.28 52.09
CA GLY A 800 -43.53 -3.51 51.10
C GLY A 800 -43.33 -2.00 51.25
N LYS A 801 -44.42 -1.27 51.56
CA LYS A 801 -44.41 0.20 51.71
C LYS A 801 -44.13 0.68 53.15
N THR A 802 -43.85 -0.24 54.07
CA THR A 802 -43.60 0.06 55.48
C THR A 802 -42.22 -0.44 55.90
N VAL A 803 -41.48 0.44 56.58
CA VAL A 803 -40.19 0.11 57.21
C VAL A 803 -40.47 -0.19 58.67
N ARG A 804 -40.12 -1.39 59.13
CA ARG A 804 -40.23 -1.82 60.53
C ARG A 804 -38.85 -1.88 61.17
N LEU A 805 -38.77 -1.41 62.40
CA LEU A 805 -37.59 -1.60 63.24
C LEU A 805 -37.61 -3.02 63.81
N LEU A 806 -36.46 -3.69 63.80
CA LEU A 806 -36.27 -4.97 64.49
C LEU A 806 -36.01 -4.76 65.98
#